data_AF-A0A3N1UBM0-F1
#
_entry.id   AF-A0A3N1UBM0-F1
#
_cell.length_a   1.000
_cell.length_b   1.000
_cell.length_c   1.000
_cell.angle_alpha   90.00
_cell.angle_beta   90.00
_cell.angle_gamma   90.00
#
_symmetry.space_group_name_H-M   'P 1'
#
loop_
_entity.id
_entity.type
_entity.pdbx_description
1 polymer ?
#
loop_
_entity_poly.entity_id
_entity_poly.type
_entity_poly.pdbx_seq_one_letter_code
_entity_poly.pdbx_strand_id
1 'polypeptide(L)'
;MSDTKRQALYERFRRGLALSPDRPALRIGAESYTYRELHERALTWAGSLGSAKVVGVLAGKSVTAYAGILGGLYAGATVVPLHPDFPAARTARMLELSAAAALIVDDQGRAALGGVDVPLVEPDPAKALTEPREVAPSDTAYMLFTSGSTGRPKGVPISHGSTHHYFELLDARYGFTPEDVFTQTFDLNFDCGMFDLFCAWGAGGVVDVVPPSAYLDMPAHLEKRGITVWFSTPSAIGLIRRMGGLNPGALATLRWSFFAGEALRVQDAADWQAAAPASTLENIYGPTELTVTITGYRWDPRTSPGQAVNGLVPIGAVHAGHDHVLLDEDGSETDTEGELLITGPQMATGYLDPQDDAGRFVERDGRVWYRTGDRVRRLAGGDLIYLGRLDSQVQVQGWRVELAEVDHALRAVEGVEDVVTVARPVDGSTELVVFYTGEVQPPASLARSLREVLPHGMLPRRFEHVPEFPLNSNRKVDRPVLAARAESLLTPAAAPPDASAPRRTAPPPRWGRSAFRGRGAPVRCFGASRLETIRIGAPSAFSGHGWGSGQGGGMSRTRKVAVIVVAVAAAGSTPLIWVLDGSDAGQLTGASIQAAVGIAALIWALLQPSADRTSRRGRRGRSGRTDDTAVRTGTADASRGASAVSGIRRPLGRGSGSARAQDTGNAVGTGDCSRAVTGIDYT
;
A
#
# COMPACT_ATOMS: atom_id res chain seq x y z
N MET A 1 -13.57 20.83 -28.78
CA MET A 1 -14.08 20.95 -27.39
C MET A 1 -13.49 22.22 -26.79
N SER A 2 -14.21 22.94 -25.92
CA SER A 2 -13.65 24.09 -25.21
C SER A 2 -12.50 23.63 -24.31
N ASP A 3 -11.53 24.52 -24.07
CA ASP A 3 -10.33 24.18 -23.32
C ASP A 3 -10.65 23.73 -21.89
N THR A 4 -11.63 24.40 -21.29
CA THR A 4 -12.26 24.09 -20.00
C THR A 4 -12.66 22.62 -19.86
N LYS A 5 -13.21 21.98 -20.92
CA LYS A 5 -13.62 20.57 -20.84
C LYS A 5 -12.45 19.62 -20.68
N ARG A 6 -11.27 19.94 -21.24
CA ARG A 6 -10.09 19.07 -21.17
C ARG A 6 -9.46 18.99 -19.78
N GLN A 7 -9.85 19.89 -18.89
CA GLN A 7 -9.33 19.98 -17.52
C GLN A 7 -10.13 19.16 -16.51
N ALA A 8 -11.24 18.55 -16.91
CA ALA A 8 -11.99 17.66 -16.03
C ALA A 8 -11.20 16.36 -15.79
N LEU A 9 -10.97 16.00 -14.52
CA LEU A 9 -10.25 14.78 -14.10
C LEU A 9 -10.74 13.50 -14.82
N TYR A 10 -12.05 13.40 -15.08
CA TYR A 10 -12.62 12.25 -15.78
C TYR A 10 -12.19 12.13 -17.26
N GLU A 11 -11.67 13.18 -17.89
CA GLU A 11 -11.10 13.11 -19.25
C GLU A 11 -9.83 12.24 -19.31
N ARG A 12 -9.13 12.02 -18.17
CA ARG A 12 -8.10 10.97 -18.06
C ARG A 12 -8.67 9.63 -18.49
N PHE A 13 -9.80 9.22 -17.91
CA PHE A 13 -10.46 7.96 -18.27
C PHE A 13 -10.96 7.96 -19.72
N ARG A 14 -11.51 9.08 -20.22
CA ARG A 14 -11.99 9.17 -21.61
C ARG A 14 -10.84 9.04 -22.62
N ARG A 15 -9.66 9.57 -22.31
CA ARG A 15 -8.44 9.36 -23.11
C ARG A 15 -8.07 7.87 -23.16
N GLY A 16 -8.06 7.16 -22.02
CA GLY A 16 -7.83 5.71 -21.99
C GLY A 16 -8.88 4.93 -22.78
N LEU A 17 -10.17 5.26 -22.61
CA LEU A 17 -11.28 4.69 -23.36
C LEU A 17 -11.14 4.89 -24.87
N ALA A 18 -10.63 6.03 -25.33
CA ALA A 18 -10.36 6.29 -26.75
C ALA A 18 -9.15 5.51 -27.29
N LEU A 19 -8.14 5.26 -26.45
CA LEU A 19 -6.94 4.49 -26.81
C LEU A 19 -7.17 2.97 -26.77
N SER A 20 -8.02 2.49 -25.86
CA SER A 20 -8.00 1.10 -25.38
C SER A 20 -9.38 0.58 -24.95
N PRO A 21 -10.47 0.81 -25.72
CA PRO A 21 -11.85 0.61 -25.26
C PRO A 21 -12.16 -0.80 -24.80
N ASP A 22 -11.60 -1.81 -25.48
CA ASP A 22 -11.86 -3.23 -25.24
C ASP A 22 -10.71 -3.91 -24.47
N ARG A 23 -9.72 -3.15 -23.97
CA ARG A 23 -8.71 -3.63 -23.02
C ARG A 23 -9.24 -3.48 -21.58
N PRO A 24 -8.77 -4.30 -20.62
CA PRO A 24 -9.03 -4.09 -19.20
C PRO A 24 -8.63 -2.68 -18.74
N ALA A 25 -9.54 -1.95 -18.09
CA ALA A 25 -9.22 -0.75 -17.31
C ALA A 25 -8.93 -1.09 -15.85
N LEU A 26 -9.52 -2.18 -15.37
CA LEU A 26 -9.53 -2.57 -13.96
C LEU A 26 -9.58 -4.10 -13.83
N ARG A 27 -8.80 -4.66 -12.91
CA ARG A 27 -8.86 -6.08 -12.52
C ARG A 27 -8.94 -6.23 -11.00
N ILE A 28 -9.84 -7.08 -10.54
CA ILE A 28 -10.06 -7.34 -9.11
C ILE A 28 -10.08 -8.85 -8.90
N GLY A 29 -9.01 -9.40 -8.33
CA GLY A 29 -8.86 -10.85 -8.19
C GLY A 29 -8.94 -11.57 -9.56
N ALA A 30 -9.97 -12.40 -9.74
CA ALA A 30 -10.24 -13.10 -11.00
C ALA A 30 -11.07 -12.29 -12.00
N GLU A 31 -11.73 -11.21 -11.56
CA GLU A 31 -12.57 -10.36 -12.40
C GLU A 31 -11.74 -9.31 -13.15
N SER A 32 -12.22 -8.94 -14.33
CA SER A 32 -11.60 -7.95 -15.20
C SER A 32 -12.70 -7.18 -15.92
N TYR A 33 -12.57 -5.85 -15.96
CA TYR A 33 -13.52 -4.96 -16.61
C TYR A 33 -12.80 -4.10 -17.63
N THR A 34 -13.31 -4.07 -18.86
CA THR A 34 -12.80 -3.22 -19.93
C THR A 34 -13.11 -1.74 -19.69
N TYR A 35 -12.41 -0.85 -20.40
CA TYR A 35 -12.75 0.57 -20.42
C TYR A 35 -14.20 0.79 -20.83
N ARG A 36 -14.71 0.08 -21.83
CA ARG A 36 -16.11 0.15 -22.27
C ARG A 36 -17.09 -0.21 -21.17
N GLU A 37 -16.93 -1.38 -20.55
CA GLU A 37 -17.86 -1.85 -19.51
C GLU A 37 -17.78 -1.00 -18.23
N LEU A 38 -16.62 -0.40 -17.94
CA LEU A 38 -16.48 0.50 -16.79
C LEU A 38 -17.07 1.90 -17.08
N HIS A 39 -16.98 2.36 -18.33
CA HIS A 39 -17.63 3.59 -18.81
C HIS A 39 -19.16 3.50 -18.68
N GLU A 40 -19.76 2.40 -19.16
CA GLU A 40 -21.21 2.15 -19.12
C GLU A 40 -21.73 2.09 -17.67
N ARG A 41 -21.00 1.43 -16.76
CA ARG A 41 -21.31 1.43 -15.32
C ARG A 41 -21.20 2.83 -14.71
N ALA A 42 -20.18 3.60 -15.05
CA ALA A 42 -20.01 4.96 -14.54
C ALA A 42 -21.09 5.92 -15.04
N LEU A 43 -21.50 5.84 -16.31
CA LEU A 43 -22.63 6.61 -16.85
C LEU A 43 -23.96 6.24 -16.16
N THR A 44 -24.15 4.96 -15.82
CA THR A 44 -25.29 4.47 -15.05
C THR A 44 -25.32 5.08 -13.64
N TRP A 45 -24.20 5.02 -12.93
CA TRP A 45 -24.03 5.68 -11.62
C TRP A 45 -24.29 7.19 -11.70
N ALA A 46 -23.67 7.87 -12.65
CA ALA A 46 -23.80 9.31 -12.86
C ALA A 46 -25.25 9.77 -13.07
N GLY A 47 -26.02 8.96 -13.79
CA GLY A 47 -27.45 9.18 -14.02
C GLY A 47 -28.29 8.97 -12.77
N SER A 48 -27.99 7.90 -12.03
CA SER A 48 -28.68 7.51 -10.80
C SER A 48 -28.48 8.51 -9.65
N LEU A 49 -27.32 9.19 -9.60
CA LEU A 49 -26.99 10.24 -8.63
C LEU A 49 -27.83 11.53 -8.75
N GLY A 50 -28.58 11.71 -9.84
CA GLY A 50 -29.45 12.88 -10.01
C GLY A 50 -28.67 14.20 -9.91
N SER A 51 -29.11 15.12 -9.05
CA SER A 51 -28.50 16.45 -8.84
C SER A 51 -27.58 16.54 -7.60
N ALA A 52 -27.16 15.41 -7.02
CA ALA A 52 -26.25 15.39 -5.88
C ALA A 52 -24.96 16.18 -6.17
N LYS A 53 -24.57 17.08 -5.27
CA LYS A 53 -23.36 17.92 -5.40
C LYS A 53 -22.12 17.31 -4.77
N VAL A 54 -22.31 16.56 -3.68
CA VAL A 54 -21.26 15.80 -3.01
C VAL A 54 -21.76 14.37 -2.85
N VAL A 55 -20.92 13.40 -3.20
CA VAL A 55 -21.26 11.97 -3.25
C VAL A 55 -20.22 11.20 -2.45
N GLY A 56 -20.67 10.55 -1.38
CA GLY A 56 -19.86 9.57 -0.68
C GLY A 56 -19.73 8.28 -1.48
N VAL A 57 -18.55 7.67 -1.46
CA VAL A 57 -18.32 6.31 -1.98
C VAL A 57 -17.71 5.49 -0.85
N LEU A 58 -18.57 4.79 -0.10
CA LEU A 58 -18.18 3.92 1.01
C LEU A 58 -18.14 2.48 0.50
N ALA A 59 -16.98 2.04 0.07
CA ALA A 59 -16.78 0.74 -0.57
C ALA A 59 -15.34 0.27 -0.40
N GLY A 60 -15.13 -1.06 -0.40
CA GLY A 60 -13.78 -1.62 -0.49
C GLY A 60 -13.18 -1.42 -1.89
N LYS A 61 -12.05 -2.07 -2.20
CA LYS A 61 -11.52 -2.12 -3.57
C LYS A 61 -12.36 -3.04 -4.48
N SER A 62 -13.61 -2.64 -4.74
CA SER A 62 -14.62 -3.34 -5.53
C SER A 62 -14.97 -2.55 -6.80
N VAL A 63 -15.61 -3.18 -7.79
CA VAL A 63 -16.04 -2.49 -9.03
C VAL A 63 -16.96 -1.29 -8.74
N THR A 64 -17.74 -1.38 -7.67
CA THR A 64 -18.61 -0.30 -7.18
C THR A 64 -17.82 0.93 -6.73
N ALA A 65 -16.67 0.77 -6.07
CA ALA A 65 -15.80 1.89 -5.73
C ALA A 65 -15.28 2.62 -6.98
N TYR A 66 -14.64 1.90 -7.91
CA TYR A 66 -14.06 2.53 -9.10
C TYR A 66 -15.11 3.12 -10.04
N ALA A 67 -16.20 2.39 -10.29
CA ALA A 67 -17.30 2.88 -11.12
C ALA A 67 -18.09 4.01 -10.43
N GLY A 68 -18.18 3.99 -9.11
CA GLY A 68 -18.84 5.02 -8.30
C GLY A 68 -18.04 6.32 -8.24
N ILE A 69 -16.72 6.26 -8.09
CA ILE A 69 -15.82 7.43 -8.20
C ILE A 69 -15.95 8.04 -9.60
N LEU A 70 -15.80 7.23 -10.66
CA LEU A 70 -15.93 7.73 -12.03
C LEU A 70 -17.34 8.25 -12.33
N GLY A 71 -18.37 7.62 -11.79
CA GLY A 71 -19.77 8.04 -11.91
C GLY A 71 -20.07 9.35 -11.18
N GLY A 72 -19.50 9.58 -10.00
CA GLY A 72 -19.59 10.86 -9.29
C GLY A 72 -18.93 11.99 -10.08
N LEU A 73 -17.73 11.76 -10.62
CA LEU A 73 -17.06 12.71 -11.51
C LEU A 73 -17.88 12.97 -12.79
N TYR A 74 -18.45 11.94 -13.41
CA TYR A 74 -19.34 12.09 -14.57
C TYR A 74 -20.66 12.81 -14.24
N ALA A 75 -21.14 12.76 -13.00
CA ALA A 75 -22.29 13.54 -12.55
C ALA A 75 -21.95 15.03 -12.31
N GLY A 76 -20.67 15.42 -12.39
CA GLY A 76 -20.20 16.75 -12.00
C GLY A 76 -20.31 17.00 -10.50
N ALA A 77 -20.12 15.95 -9.69
CA ALA A 77 -20.19 15.99 -8.24
C ALA A 77 -18.80 15.82 -7.61
N THR A 78 -18.60 16.44 -6.45
CA THR A 78 -17.42 16.18 -5.62
C THR A 78 -17.51 14.78 -5.01
N VAL A 79 -16.51 13.96 -5.28
CA VAL A 79 -16.43 12.59 -4.76
C VAL A 79 -15.73 12.56 -3.41
N VAL A 80 -16.31 11.85 -2.43
CA VAL A 80 -15.71 11.61 -1.11
C VAL A 80 -15.50 10.09 -0.94
N PRO A 81 -14.31 9.57 -1.24
CA PRO A 81 -13.99 8.16 -1.03
C PRO A 81 -13.85 7.85 0.47
N LEU A 82 -14.49 6.77 0.92
CA LEU A 82 -14.56 6.34 2.32
C LEU A 82 -14.28 4.83 2.41
N HIS A 83 -13.57 4.40 3.45
CA HIS A 83 -13.17 2.99 3.60
C HIS A 83 -14.07 2.24 4.60
N PRO A 84 -14.50 0.99 4.32
CA PRO A 84 -15.33 0.19 5.23
C PRO A 84 -14.70 -0.06 6.62
N ASP A 85 -13.38 -0.11 6.72
CA ASP A 85 -12.66 -0.29 8.01
C ASP A 85 -12.69 0.97 8.90
N PHE A 86 -13.29 2.08 8.44
CA PHE A 86 -13.48 3.26 9.28
C PHE A 86 -14.62 3.02 10.28
N PRO A 87 -14.44 3.38 11.57
CA PRO A 87 -15.52 3.28 12.54
C PRO A 87 -16.72 4.10 12.10
N ALA A 88 -17.94 3.55 12.27
CA ALA A 88 -19.15 4.14 11.71
C ALA A 88 -19.37 5.61 12.12
N ALA A 89 -19.00 6.00 13.36
CA ALA A 89 -19.06 7.38 13.83
C ALA A 89 -18.11 8.32 13.07
N ARG A 90 -16.91 7.84 12.69
CA ARG A 90 -15.96 8.60 11.85
C ARG A 90 -16.53 8.79 10.44
N THR A 91 -17.06 7.72 9.86
CA THR A 91 -17.71 7.73 8.53
C THR A 91 -18.91 8.68 8.51
N ALA A 92 -19.77 8.62 9.52
CA ALA A 92 -20.89 9.55 9.70
C ALA A 92 -20.41 11.01 9.77
N ARG A 93 -19.38 11.29 10.56
CA ARG A 93 -18.83 12.65 10.70
C ARG A 93 -18.20 13.18 9.41
N MET A 94 -17.55 12.34 8.61
CA MET A 94 -16.97 12.74 7.32
C MET A 94 -18.08 13.05 6.29
N LEU A 95 -19.17 12.26 6.28
CA LEU A 95 -20.35 12.50 5.44
C LEU A 95 -21.10 13.78 5.85
N GLU A 96 -21.24 14.03 7.15
CA GLU A 96 -21.82 15.27 7.70
C GLU A 96 -20.98 16.49 7.32
N LEU A 97 -19.66 16.46 7.59
CA LEU A 97 -18.74 17.57 7.28
C LEU A 97 -18.76 17.91 5.79
N SER A 98 -18.68 16.91 4.92
CA SER A 98 -18.70 17.10 3.46
C SER A 98 -20.08 17.44 2.87
N ALA A 99 -21.14 17.46 3.70
CA ALA A 99 -22.53 17.61 3.24
C ALA A 99 -22.92 16.65 2.12
N ALA A 100 -22.53 15.37 2.25
CA ALA A 100 -22.79 14.34 1.26
C ALA A 100 -24.31 14.14 1.04
N ALA A 101 -24.77 14.38 -0.19
CA ALA A 101 -26.19 14.34 -0.56
C ALA A 101 -26.64 12.98 -1.08
N ALA A 102 -25.68 12.09 -1.38
CA ALA A 102 -25.89 10.72 -1.84
C ALA A 102 -24.71 9.85 -1.42
N LEU A 103 -24.96 8.56 -1.22
CA LEU A 103 -23.94 7.58 -0.84
C LEU A 103 -24.02 6.35 -1.76
N ILE A 104 -22.91 6.04 -2.42
CA ILE A 104 -22.69 4.77 -3.13
C ILE A 104 -22.04 3.80 -2.16
N VAL A 105 -22.57 2.57 -2.06
CA VAL A 105 -22.05 1.50 -1.21
C VAL A 105 -21.90 0.17 -1.95
N ASP A 106 -20.90 -0.60 -1.57
CA ASP A 106 -20.87 -2.05 -1.81
C ASP A 106 -21.33 -2.82 -0.55
N ASP A 107 -21.26 -4.15 -0.57
CA ASP A 107 -21.68 -4.99 0.56
C ASP A 107 -20.85 -4.74 1.84
N GLN A 108 -19.55 -4.42 1.70
CA GLN A 108 -18.69 -4.09 2.85
C GLN A 108 -19.07 -2.72 3.42
N GLY A 109 -19.26 -1.72 2.56
CA GLY A 109 -19.72 -0.40 2.97
C GLY A 109 -21.10 -0.42 3.63
N ARG A 110 -22.03 -1.24 3.11
CA ARG A 110 -23.36 -1.44 3.69
C ARG A 110 -23.28 -2.11 5.07
N ALA A 111 -22.35 -3.04 5.28
CA ALA A 111 -22.11 -3.65 6.59
C ALA A 111 -21.44 -2.69 7.60
N ALA A 112 -20.61 -1.76 7.13
CA ALA A 112 -19.99 -0.71 7.94
C ALA A 112 -20.92 0.49 8.25
N LEU A 113 -22.09 0.56 7.61
CA LEU A 113 -23.01 1.69 7.69
C LEU A 113 -23.80 1.71 9.03
N GLY A 114 -23.20 2.28 10.07
CA GLY A 114 -23.80 2.39 11.42
C GLY A 114 -24.90 3.45 11.55
N GLY A 115 -25.93 3.41 10.69
CA GLY A 115 -27.14 4.23 10.82
C GLY A 115 -27.05 5.67 10.31
N VAL A 116 -26.23 5.92 9.28
CA VAL A 116 -26.07 7.26 8.67
C VAL A 116 -27.31 7.64 7.83
N ASP A 117 -27.84 8.83 8.06
CA ASP A 117 -28.99 9.40 7.31
C ASP A 117 -28.53 10.12 6.03
N VAL A 118 -27.90 9.37 5.11
CA VAL A 118 -27.56 9.85 3.75
C VAL A 118 -28.21 8.90 2.73
N PRO A 119 -28.94 9.41 1.72
CA PRO A 119 -29.61 8.55 0.73
C PRO A 119 -28.65 7.59 0.02
N LEU A 120 -28.90 6.28 0.19
CA LEU A 120 -28.23 5.25 -0.60
C LEU A 120 -28.70 5.31 -2.04
N VAL A 121 -27.77 5.33 -2.98
CA VAL A 121 -28.05 5.27 -4.41
C VAL A 121 -27.73 3.87 -4.93
N GLU A 122 -28.65 3.32 -5.70
CA GLU A 122 -28.50 2.07 -6.44
C GLU A 122 -28.40 2.39 -7.95
N PRO A 123 -27.66 1.59 -8.75
CA PRO A 123 -27.44 1.90 -10.17
C PRO A 123 -28.68 1.51 -11.01
N ASP A 124 -29.24 2.49 -11.71
CA ASP A 124 -30.43 2.35 -12.56
C ASP A 124 -30.09 2.63 -14.04
N PRO A 125 -29.97 1.58 -14.89
CA PRO A 125 -29.66 1.74 -16.30
C PRO A 125 -30.64 2.62 -17.08
N ALA A 126 -31.90 2.76 -16.62
CA ALA A 126 -32.88 3.63 -17.28
C ALA A 126 -32.61 5.13 -17.05
N LYS A 127 -31.74 5.48 -16.08
CA LYS A 127 -31.31 6.85 -15.79
C LYS A 127 -29.94 7.21 -16.36
N ALA A 128 -29.21 6.25 -16.94
CA ALA A 128 -27.83 6.43 -17.36
C ALA A 128 -27.62 7.69 -18.22
N LEU A 129 -26.57 8.45 -17.92
CA LEU A 129 -26.21 9.61 -18.75
C LEU A 129 -25.74 9.16 -20.13
N THR A 130 -26.00 9.97 -21.16
CA THR A 130 -25.43 9.76 -22.49
C THR A 130 -23.98 10.25 -22.59
N GLU A 131 -23.64 11.30 -21.83
CA GLU A 131 -22.31 11.92 -21.76
C GLU A 131 -22.07 12.45 -20.33
N PRO A 132 -20.82 12.57 -19.86
CA PRO A 132 -20.49 13.25 -18.61
C PRO A 132 -20.95 14.70 -18.58
N ARG A 133 -21.31 15.21 -17.39
CA ARG A 133 -21.67 16.61 -17.19
C ARG A 133 -20.45 17.52 -17.24
N GLU A 134 -20.64 18.73 -17.75
CA GLU A 134 -19.61 19.76 -17.77
C GLU A 134 -19.29 20.27 -16.36
N VAL A 135 -18.01 20.51 -16.09
CA VAL A 135 -17.47 21.05 -14.83
C VAL A 135 -16.50 22.18 -15.14
N ALA A 136 -16.35 23.12 -14.21
CA ALA A 136 -15.29 24.12 -14.24
C ALA A 136 -13.98 23.56 -13.64
N PRO A 137 -12.80 24.07 -14.02
CA PRO A 137 -11.52 23.67 -13.43
C PRO A 137 -11.45 23.99 -11.92
N SER A 138 -12.16 25.03 -11.48
CA SER A 138 -12.31 25.41 -10.08
C SER A 138 -13.22 24.48 -9.26
N ASP A 139 -14.03 23.64 -9.90
CA ASP A 139 -14.93 22.73 -9.19
C ASP A 139 -14.10 21.63 -8.50
N THR A 140 -14.52 21.24 -7.30
CA THR A 140 -13.84 20.21 -6.51
C THR A 140 -14.14 18.83 -7.10
N ALA A 141 -13.12 18.17 -7.64
CA ALA A 141 -13.22 16.83 -8.23
C ALA A 141 -13.44 15.77 -7.15
N TYR A 142 -12.60 15.80 -6.12
CA TYR A 142 -12.69 14.91 -4.98
C TYR A 142 -12.25 15.62 -3.69
N MET A 143 -12.66 15.07 -2.56
CA MET A 143 -12.26 15.54 -1.24
C MET A 143 -11.76 14.35 -0.43
N LEU A 144 -10.52 14.45 0.05
CA LEU A 144 -9.90 13.46 0.93
C LEU A 144 -9.82 14.01 2.34
N PHE A 145 -10.06 13.16 3.33
CA PHE A 145 -10.00 13.55 4.75
C PHE A 145 -8.70 13.06 5.38
N THR A 146 -7.93 13.98 5.95
CA THR A 146 -6.68 13.70 6.67
C THR A 146 -6.89 13.76 8.19
N SER A 147 -5.94 13.22 8.96
CA SER A 147 -5.91 13.36 10.42
C SER A 147 -5.77 14.83 10.82
N GLY A 148 -6.47 15.27 11.85
CA GLY A 148 -6.44 16.67 12.30
C GLY A 148 -5.91 16.86 13.71
N SER A 149 -5.05 17.87 13.91
CA SER A 149 -4.50 18.26 15.22
C SER A 149 -5.56 18.55 16.30
N THR A 150 -6.79 18.84 15.89
CA THR A 150 -7.96 19.09 16.75
C THR A 150 -8.73 17.81 17.12
N GLY A 151 -8.26 16.63 16.71
CA GLY A 151 -8.95 15.35 16.92
C GLY A 151 -10.11 15.08 15.96
N ARG A 152 -10.34 15.96 14.97
CA ARG A 152 -11.37 15.82 13.93
C ARG A 152 -10.73 15.60 12.55
N PRO A 153 -11.33 14.79 11.66
CA PRO A 153 -10.87 14.69 10.27
C PRO A 153 -10.96 16.03 9.54
N LYS A 154 -9.91 16.41 8.80
CA LYS A 154 -9.87 17.63 7.98
C LYS A 154 -10.09 17.30 6.51
N GLY A 155 -11.13 17.85 5.90
CA GLY A 155 -11.39 17.67 4.47
C GLY A 155 -10.47 18.54 3.63
N VAL A 156 -9.80 17.95 2.64
CA VAL A 156 -8.97 18.64 1.64
C VAL A 156 -9.67 18.57 0.28
N PRO A 157 -10.38 19.63 -0.16
CA PRO A 157 -10.96 19.70 -1.50
C PRO A 157 -9.87 19.86 -2.56
N ILE A 158 -9.84 18.94 -3.52
CA ILE A 158 -8.92 18.97 -4.67
C ILE A 158 -9.71 19.27 -5.95
N SER A 159 -9.26 20.30 -6.68
CA SER A 159 -9.95 20.78 -7.88
C SER A 159 -9.65 19.95 -9.14
N HIS A 160 -10.53 20.03 -10.13
CA HIS A 160 -10.26 19.50 -11.47
C HIS A 160 -9.02 20.15 -12.10
N GLY A 161 -8.80 21.45 -11.92
CA GLY A 161 -7.63 22.18 -12.42
C GLY A 161 -6.31 21.71 -11.78
N SER A 162 -6.28 21.56 -10.45
CA SER A 162 -5.10 21.10 -9.70
C SER A 162 -4.68 19.69 -10.14
N THR A 163 -5.66 18.79 -10.31
CA THR A 163 -5.41 17.42 -10.79
C THR A 163 -5.04 17.35 -12.26
N HIS A 164 -5.67 18.15 -13.12
CA HIS A 164 -5.29 18.26 -14.53
C HIS A 164 -3.82 18.67 -14.68
N HIS A 165 -3.40 19.75 -14.02
CA HIS A 165 -2.02 20.22 -14.05
C HIS A 165 -1.04 19.15 -13.56
N TYR A 166 -1.36 18.49 -12.44
CA TYR A 166 -0.54 17.39 -11.93
C TYR A 166 -0.36 16.26 -12.95
N PHE A 167 -1.44 15.76 -13.54
CA PHE A 167 -1.35 14.65 -14.50
C PHE A 167 -0.70 15.05 -15.84
N GLU A 168 -0.72 16.33 -16.25
CA GLU A 168 0.07 16.81 -17.38
C GLU A 168 1.58 16.74 -17.12
N LEU A 169 2.03 17.12 -15.91
CA LEU A 169 3.43 16.98 -15.49
C LEU A 169 3.86 15.51 -15.50
N LEU A 170 2.99 14.60 -15.02
CA LEU A 170 3.29 13.17 -14.97
C LEU A 170 3.35 12.53 -16.37
N ASP A 171 2.41 12.88 -17.25
CA ASP A 171 2.41 12.42 -18.65
C ASP A 171 3.70 12.83 -19.37
N ALA A 172 4.17 14.06 -19.15
CA ALA A 172 5.42 14.57 -19.72
C ALA A 172 6.68 13.89 -19.12
N ARG A 173 6.62 13.40 -17.88
CA ARG A 173 7.76 12.81 -17.15
C ARG A 173 7.94 11.31 -17.36
N TYR A 174 6.84 10.54 -17.40
CA TYR A 174 6.91 9.07 -17.27
C TYR A 174 6.61 8.28 -18.55
N GLY A 175 5.89 8.84 -19.53
CA GLY A 175 5.63 8.17 -20.80
C GLY A 175 4.92 6.82 -20.67
N PHE A 176 3.92 6.73 -19.78
CA PHE A 176 3.08 5.54 -19.60
C PHE A 176 2.28 5.21 -20.88
N THR A 177 2.00 3.92 -21.09
CA THR A 177 1.41 3.39 -22.33
C THR A 177 0.28 2.37 -22.05
N PRO A 178 -0.54 1.99 -23.06
CA PRO A 178 -1.58 0.98 -22.90
C PRO A 178 -1.09 -0.40 -22.44
N GLU A 179 0.20 -0.69 -22.62
CA GLU A 179 0.87 -1.91 -22.17
C GLU A 179 1.13 -1.94 -20.67
N ASP A 180 1.08 -0.80 -19.97
CA ASP A 180 1.35 -0.75 -18.54
C ASP A 180 0.22 -1.36 -17.70
N VAL A 181 0.65 -2.06 -16.65
CA VAL A 181 -0.23 -2.59 -15.59
C VAL A 181 0.26 -2.03 -14.27
N PHE A 182 -0.56 -1.18 -13.66
CA PHE A 182 -0.32 -0.51 -12.39
C PHE A 182 -0.87 -1.35 -11.25
N THR A 183 -0.13 -1.46 -10.16
CA THR A 183 -0.70 -1.90 -8.88
C THR A 183 -1.65 -0.86 -8.32
N GLN A 184 -2.78 -1.26 -7.73
CA GLN A 184 -3.49 -0.45 -6.74
C GLN A 184 -3.12 -0.93 -5.32
N THR A 185 -1.97 -0.52 -4.80
CA THR A 185 -1.59 -0.86 -3.41
C THR A 185 -2.33 0.00 -2.40
N PHE A 186 -2.47 1.29 -2.68
CA PHE A 186 -3.16 2.27 -1.82
C PHE A 186 -4.69 2.18 -1.92
N ASP A 187 -5.35 2.52 -0.83
CA ASP A 187 -6.81 2.66 -0.78
C ASP A 187 -7.26 3.96 -1.45
N LEU A 188 -8.51 4.01 -1.92
CA LEU A 188 -9.02 5.12 -2.75
C LEU A 188 -9.36 6.39 -1.94
N ASN A 189 -9.34 6.30 -0.62
CA ASN A 189 -9.40 7.42 0.33
C ASN A 189 -8.01 8.00 0.65
N PHE A 190 -6.95 7.54 -0.03
CA PHE A 190 -5.60 8.08 0.03
C PHE A 190 -5.18 8.61 -1.35
N ASP A 191 -4.49 9.74 -1.39
CA ASP A 191 -4.18 10.47 -2.62
C ASP A 191 -3.24 9.71 -3.57
N CYS A 192 -2.31 8.92 -3.02
CA CYS A 192 -1.47 8.03 -3.80
C CYS A 192 -2.30 6.94 -4.52
N GLY A 193 -3.50 6.60 -4.01
CA GLY A 193 -4.45 5.75 -4.73
C GLY A 193 -5.04 6.42 -5.99
N MET A 194 -5.09 7.76 -6.03
CA MET A 194 -5.49 8.51 -7.22
C MET A 194 -4.37 8.57 -8.27
N PHE A 195 -3.09 8.48 -7.86
CA PHE A 195 -1.97 8.36 -8.81
C PHE A 195 -2.11 7.10 -9.65
N ASP A 196 -2.21 5.93 -9.01
CA ASP A 196 -2.31 4.63 -9.67
C ASP A 196 -3.47 4.64 -10.67
N LEU A 197 -4.62 5.08 -10.19
CA LEU A 197 -5.88 5.11 -10.92
C LEU A 197 -5.82 6.00 -12.17
N PHE A 198 -5.50 7.29 -12.01
CA PHE A 198 -5.58 8.26 -13.10
C PHE A 198 -4.33 8.34 -13.99
N CYS A 199 -3.18 7.80 -13.54
CA CYS A 199 -2.06 7.50 -14.43
C CYS A 199 -2.42 6.37 -15.39
N ALA A 200 -2.83 5.21 -14.87
CA ALA A 200 -3.23 4.06 -15.68
C ALA A 200 -4.38 4.41 -16.65
N TRP A 201 -5.44 5.04 -16.14
CA TRP A 201 -6.60 5.43 -16.94
C TRP A 201 -6.28 6.43 -18.05
N GLY A 202 -5.40 7.41 -17.82
CA GLY A 202 -4.97 8.34 -18.87
C GLY A 202 -4.02 7.73 -19.91
N ALA A 203 -3.28 6.68 -19.55
CA ALA A 203 -2.38 5.96 -20.44
C ALA A 203 -3.10 4.92 -21.33
N GLY A 204 -4.35 4.55 -21.01
CA GLY A 204 -5.01 3.38 -21.61
C GLY A 204 -4.52 2.05 -21.02
N GLY A 205 -3.79 2.10 -19.89
CA GLY A 205 -3.25 0.94 -19.18
C GLY A 205 -4.27 0.29 -18.24
N VAL A 206 -3.79 -0.64 -17.42
CA VAL A 206 -4.63 -1.45 -16.51
C VAL A 206 -4.36 -1.11 -15.05
N VAL A 207 -5.41 -0.94 -14.24
CA VAL A 207 -5.31 -0.95 -12.76
C VAL A 207 -5.55 -2.37 -12.24
N ASP A 208 -4.60 -2.92 -11.47
CA ASP A 208 -4.67 -4.27 -10.91
C ASP A 208 -4.69 -4.22 -9.37
N VAL A 209 -5.81 -4.63 -8.76
CA VAL A 209 -5.98 -4.58 -7.31
C VAL A 209 -5.14 -5.66 -6.63
N VAL A 210 -4.13 -5.23 -5.87
CA VAL A 210 -3.23 -6.12 -5.13
C VAL A 210 -3.93 -6.63 -3.86
N PRO A 211 -4.26 -7.93 -3.76
CA PRO A 211 -4.88 -8.49 -2.56
C PRO A 211 -3.84 -8.66 -1.44
N PRO A 212 -4.23 -8.66 -0.14
CA PRO A 212 -3.30 -8.88 0.97
C PRO A 212 -2.48 -10.18 0.85
N SER A 213 -3.05 -11.23 0.24
CA SER A 213 -2.37 -12.50 0.00
C SER A 213 -1.24 -12.43 -1.03
N ALA A 214 -1.18 -11.40 -1.87
CA ALA A 214 -0.07 -11.20 -2.82
C ALA A 214 1.27 -10.93 -2.11
N TYR A 215 1.24 -10.31 -0.92
CA TYR A 215 2.46 -10.05 -0.14
C TYR A 215 3.15 -11.32 0.37
N LEU A 216 2.48 -12.48 0.34
CA LEU A 216 3.10 -13.77 0.70
C LEU A 216 4.12 -14.24 -0.35
N ASP A 217 3.93 -13.87 -1.62
CA ASP A 217 4.84 -14.14 -2.74
C ASP A 217 4.64 -13.05 -3.80
N MET A 218 5.21 -11.87 -3.53
CA MET A 218 5.08 -10.71 -4.42
C MET A 218 5.69 -10.96 -5.80
N PRO A 219 6.92 -11.54 -5.94
CA PRO A 219 7.48 -11.90 -7.25
C PRO A 219 6.51 -12.69 -8.14
N ALA A 220 5.93 -13.79 -7.62
CA ALA A 220 5.01 -14.61 -8.40
C ALA A 220 3.69 -13.86 -8.72
N HIS A 221 3.24 -12.94 -7.85
CA HIS A 221 2.09 -12.09 -8.15
C HIS A 221 2.37 -11.10 -9.28
N LEU A 222 3.50 -10.38 -9.23
CA LEU A 222 3.89 -9.40 -10.25
C LEU A 222 4.04 -10.07 -11.62
N GLU A 223 4.74 -11.21 -11.69
CA GLU A 223 4.91 -12.01 -12.91
C GLU A 223 3.56 -12.48 -13.46
N LYS A 224 2.72 -13.11 -12.62
CA LYS A 224 1.42 -13.65 -13.02
C LYS A 224 0.45 -12.58 -13.54
N ARG A 225 0.50 -11.37 -13.01
CA ARG A 225 -0.40 -10.26 -13.41
C ARG A 225 0.19 -9.36 -14.51
N GLY A 226 1.50 -9.50 -14.77
CA GLY A 226 2.24 -8.68 -15.72
C GLY A 226 2.40 -7.24 -15.25
N ILE A 227 2.59 -7.02 -13.94
CA ILE A 227 2.72 -5.67 -13.35
C ILE A 227 3.97 -4.99 -13.88
N THR A 228 3.83 -3.78 -14.43
CA THR A 228 4.94 -2.96 -14.94
C THR A 228 5.18 -1.71 -14.10
N VAL A 229 4.18 -1.22 -13.38
CA VAL A 229 4.28 -0.04 -12.51
C VAL A 229 3.90 -0.43 -11.09
N TRP A 230 4.86 -0.28 -10.18
CA TRP A 230 4.67 -0.41 -8.74
C TRP A 230 4.61 0.99 -8.11
N PHE A 231 3.66 1.20 -7.20
CA PHE A 231 3.67 2.32 -6.27
C PHE A 231 3.31 1.82 -4.87
N SER A 232 4.06 2.20 -3.84
CA SER A 232 3.71 1.94 -2.44
C SER A 232 4.43 2.90 -1.50
N THR A 233 4.26 2.73 -0.19
CA THR A 233 5.20 3.31 0.78
C THR A 233 6.48 2.47 0.90
N PRO A 234 7.59 3.05 1.36
CA PRO A 234 8.80 2.34 1.75
C PRO A 234 8.58 1.14 2.69
N SER A 235 7.60 1.19 3.61
CA SER A 235 7.27 0.05 4.50
C SER A 235 6.99 -1.26 3.76
N ALA A 236 6.50 -1.21 2.51
CA ALA A 236 6.27 -2.41 1.70
C ALA A 236 7.58 -3.15 1.34
N ILE A 237 8.70 -2.43 1.20
CA ILE A 237 10.03 -3.01 0.94
C ILE A 237 10.40 -3.94 2.10
N GLY A 238 10.27 -3.46 3.33
CA GLY A 238 10.52 -4.26 4.54
C GLY A 238 9.60 -5.48 4.67
N LEU A 239 8.34 -5.37 4.24
CA LEU A 239 7.40 -6.51 4.20
C LEU A 239 7.83 -7.56 3.18
N ILE A 240 8.11 -7.15 1.94
CA ILE A 240 8.52 -8.05 0.86
C ILE A 240 9.88 -8.69 1.17
N ARG A 241 10.81 -7.96 1.81
CA ARG A 241 12.08 -8.50 2.32
C ARG A 241 11.85 -9.66 3.30
N ARG A 242 10.97 -9.49 4.29
CA ARG A 242 10.64 -10.54 5.29
C ARG A 242 9.99 -11.78 4.67
N MET A 243 9.24 -11.61 3.58
CA MET A 243 8.64 -12.72 2.83
C MET A 243 9.58 -13.34 1.78
N GLY A 244 10.85 -12.88 1.71
CA GLY A 244 11.87 -13.43 0.80
C GLY A 244 11.76 -12.93 -0.65
N GLY A 245 10.95 -11.91 -0.92
CA GLY A 245 10.66 -11.42 -2.27
C GLY A 245 11.65 -10.41 -2.86
N LEU A 246 12.70 -9.99 -2.12
CA LEU A 246 13.73 -9.04 -2.59
C LEU A 246 15.04 -9.72 -3.04
N ASN A 247 14.99 -10.95 -3.52
CA ASN A 247 16.16 -11.54 -4.17
C ASN A 247 16.51 -10.75 -5.44
N PRO A 248 17.80 -10.58 -5.80
CA PRO A 248 18.18 -9.86 -7.01
C PRO A 248 17.50 -10.43 -8.27
N GLY A 249 16.89 -9.54 -9.07
CA GLY A 249 16.10 -9.91 -10.25
C GLY A 249 14.71 -10.51 -10.00
N ALA A 250 14.24 -10.66 -8.76
CA ALA A 250 12.93 -11.26 -8.47
C ALA A 250 11.72 -10.43 -8.94
N LEU A 251 11.88 -9.12 -9.16
CA LEU A 251 10.82 -8.19 -9.54
C LEU A 251 11.00 -7.72 -11.00
N ALA A 252 11.43 -8.63 -11.89
CA ALA A 252 11.90 -8.32 -13.24
C ALA A 252 10.85 -7.72 -14.20
N THR A 253 9.56 -7.80 -13.90
CA THR A 253 8.51 -7.20 -14.74
C THR A 253 8.38 -5.68 -14.55
N LEU A 254 8.91 -5.13 -13.45
CA LEU A 254 8.77 -3.71 -13.13
C LEU A 254 9.63 -2.84 -14.05
N ARG A 255 8.97 -1.85 -14.66
CA ARG A 255 9.55 -0.77 -15.46
C ARG A 255 9.63 0.53 -14.64
N TRP A 256 8.67 0.74 -13.74
CA TRP A 256 8.63 1.87 -12.81
C TRP A 256 8.36 1.39 -11.38
N SER A 257 9.02 2.02 -10.41
CA SER A 257 8.82 1.79 -8.98
C SER A 257 8.82 3.13 -8.25
N PHE A 258 7.65 3.54 -7.78
CA PHE A 258 7.47 4.77 -7.03
C PHE A 258 7.40 4.47 -5.54
N PHE A 259 7.99 5.36 -4.73
CA PHE A 259 7.86 5.33 -3.27
C PHE A 259 7.48 6.72 -2.75
N ALA A 260 6.47 6.78 -1.89
CA ALA A 260 5.97 8.02 -1.26
C ALA A 260 5.44 7.78 0.16
N GLY A 261 4.99 8.85 0.81
CA GLY A 261 4.29 8.80 2.10
C GLY A 261 5.18 8.52 3.31
N GLU A 262 6.37 7.95 3.14
CA GLU A 262 7.37 7.75 4.21
C GLU A 262 8.78 8.05 3.68
N ALA A 263 9.73 8.29 4.58
CA ALA A 263 11.12 8.57 4.18
C ALA A 263 11.81 7.30 3.66
N LEU A 264 12.13 7.26 2.35
CA LEU A 264 12.86 6.16 1.73
C LEU A 264 14.33 6.14 2.22
N ARG A 265 14.85 4.95 2.52
CA ARG A 265 16.23 4.74 2.96
C ARG A 265 17.10 4.20 1.82
N VAL A 266 18.38 4.57 1.82
CA VAL A 266 19.40 4.13 0.86
C VAL A 266 19.45 2.62 0.71
N GLN A 267 19.44 1.86 1.81
CA GLN A 267 19.51 0.40 1.74
C GLN A 267 18.22 -0.21 1.17
N ASP A 268 17.06 0.35 1.50
CA ASP A 268 15.78 -0.12 0.99
C ASP A 268 15.65 0.16 -0.53
N ALA A 269 16.11 1.33 -0.98
CA ALA A 269 16.21 1.66 -2.41
C ALA A 269 17.24 0.78 -3.16
N ALA A 270 18.39 0.50 -2.56
CA ALA A 270 19.41 -0.37 -3.15
C ALA A 270 18.94 -1.83 -3.28
N ASP A 271 18.34 -2.39 -2.22
CA ASP A 271 17.76 -3.74 -2.23
C ASP A 271 16.63 -3.85 -3.26
N TRP A 272 15.73 -2.86 -3.31
CA TRP A 272 14.66 -2.83 -4.29
C TRP A 272 15.20 -2.75 -5.72
N GLN A 273 16.17 -1.88 -5.98
CA GLN A 273 16.77 -1.74 -7.32
C GLN A 273 17.52 -3.01 -7.74
N ALA A 274 18.15 -3.74 -6.81
CA ALA A 274 18.74 -5.04 -7.09
C ALA A 274 17.68 -6.09 -7.43
N ALA A 275 16.54 -6.09 -6.74
CA ALA A 275 15.40 -6.97 -7.02
C ALA A 275 14.68 -6.62 -8.34
N ALA A 276 14.60 -5.33 -8.69
CA ALA A 276 13.94 -4.77 -9.87
C ALA A 276 14.94 -4.07 -10.82
N PRO A 277 15.94 -4.76 -11.40
CA PRO A 277 17.07 -4.12 -12.08
C PRO A 277 16.71 -3.39 -13.38
N ALA A 278 15.54 -3.69 -13.97
CA ALA A 278 15.01 -2.99 -15.15
C ALA A 278 14.10 -1.80 -14.78
N SER A 279 13.72 -1.65 -13.51
CA SER A 279 12.81 -0.60 -13.07
C SER A 279 13.55 0.71 -12.86
N THR A 280 12.95 1.82 -13.29
CA THR A 280 13.33 3.15 -12.80
C THR A 280 12.69 3.37 -11.43
N LEU A 281 13.50 3.52 -10.39
CA LEU A 281 13.04 3.83 -9.04
C LEU A 281 13.00 5.35 -8.83
N GLU A 282 11.86 5.89 -8.39
CA GLU A 282 11.76 7.28 -7.96
C GLU A 282 11.18 7.42 -6.54
N ASN A 283 11.83 8.23 -5.72
CA ASN A 283 11.32 8.70 -4.43
C ASN A 283 10.54 9.98 -4.69
N ILE A 284 9.23 9.95 -4.52
CA ILE A 284 8.31 11.06 -4.81
C ILE A 284 7.62 11.51 -3.52
N TYR A 285 7.43 12.81 -3.37
CA TYR A 285 6.89 13.39 -2.14
C TYR A 285 5.90 14.51 -2.46
N GLY A 286 4.81 14.53 -1.70
CA GLY A 286 3.98 15.69 -1.47
C GLY A 286 2.93 15.40 -0.39
N PRO A 287 2.40 16.44 0.27
CA PRO A 287 1.19 16.36 1.07
C PRO A 287 -0.06 16.46 0.17
N THR A 288 -1.20 15.98 0.66
CA THR A 288 -2.49 15.97 -0.04
C THR A 288 -2.90 17.36 -0.54
N GLU A 289 -2.61 18.40 0.24
CA GLU A 289 -2.85 19.81 -0.03
C GLU A 289 -2.08 20.36 -1.25
N LEU A 290 -1.12 19.61 -1.79
CA LEU A 290 -0.38 19.91 -3.02
C LEU A 290 -0.66 18.89 -4.14
N THR A 291 -1.83 18.23 -4.09
CA THR A 291 -2.30 17.23 -5.06
C THR A 291 -1.31 16.09 -5.27
N VAL A 292 -1.35 15.10 -4.36
CA VAL A 292 -0.61 13.83 -4.41
C VAL A 292 0.91 13.97 -4.25
N THR A 293 1.65 14.46 -5.24
CA THR A 293 3.10 14.70 -5.13
C THR A 293 3.54 15.98 -5.83
N ILE A 294 4.60 16.59 -5.30
CA ILE A 294 5.12 17.90 -5.74
C ILE A 294 6.64 17.91 -5.95
N THR A 295 7.34 16.84 -5.56
CA THR A 295 8.77 16.60 -5.84
C THR A 295 8.98 15.18 -6.32
N GLY A 296 10.07 14.93 -7.04
CA GLY A 296 10.46 13.56 -7.35
C GLY A 296 11.95 13.41 -7.68
N TYR A 297 12.61 12.49 -6.99
CA TYR A 297 14.01 12.15 -7.14
C TYR A 297 14.19 10.78 -7.81
N ARG A 298 14.98 10.71 -8.88
CA ARG A 298 15.31 9.44 -9.55
C ARG A 298 16.56 8.82 -8.93
N TRP A 299 16.45 7.57 -8.52
CA TRP A 299 17.56 6.80 -7.93
C TRP A 299 18.54 6.32 -9.01
N ASP A 300 19.83 6.61 -8.82
CA ASP A 300 20.95 5.99 -9.51
C ASP A 300 21.85 5.30 -8.46
N PRO A 301 21.98 3.96 -8.47
CA PRO A 301 22.81 3.21 -7.52
C PRO A 301 24.26 3.68 -7.37
N ARG A 302 24.79 4.43 -8.35
CA ARG A 302 26.19 4.91 -8.36
C ARG A 302 26.37 6.26 -7.70
N THR A 303 25.34 7.11 -7.67
CA THR A 303 25.44 8.52 -7.23
C THR A 303 24.52 8.84 -6.06
N SER A 304 23.31 8.29 -6.04
CA SER A 304 22.31 8.57 -4.99
C SER A 304 22.75 8.19 -3.57
N PRO A 305 23.49 7.08 -3.32
CA PRO A 305 24.04 6.82 -1.99
C PRO A 305 24.94 7.94 -1.46
N GLY A 306 25.64 8.68 -2.34
CA GLY A 306 26.50 9.81 -1.98
C GLY A 306 25.77 11.14 -1.79
N GLN A 307 24.48 11.22 -2.15
CA GLN A 307 23.62 12.39 -1.94
C GLN A 307 22.71 12.23 -0.70
N ALA A 308 22.72 11.06 -0.07
CA ALA A 308 21.91 10.76 1.09
C ALA A 308 22.40 11.50 2.35
N VAL A 309 21.46 11.96 3.16
CA VAL A 309 21.72 12.53 4.50
C VAL A 309 21.03 11.62 5.51
N ASN A 310 21.76 11.21 6.56
CA ASN A 310 21.29 10.25 7.58
C ASN A 310 20.76 8.93 6.99
N GLY A 311 21.27 8.51 5.83
CA GLY A 311 20.82 7.31 5.11
C GLY A 311 19.47 7.45 4.40
N LEU A 312 18.89 8.65 4.34
CA LEU A 312 17.64 8.94 3.62
C LEU A 312 17.93 9.33 2.17
N VAL A 313 17.07 8.88 1.26
CA VAL A 313 17.10 9.28 -0.16
C VAL A 313 16.51 10.69 -0.29
N PRO A 314 17.08 11.58 -1.12
CA PRO A 314 16.48 12.88 -1.39
C PRO A 314 15.06 12.77 -1.93
N ILE A 315 14.21 13.77 -1.69
CA ILE A 315 12.87 13.90 -2.29
C ILE A 315 12.93 14.62 -3.65
N GLY A 316 14.04 15.29 -3.94
CA GLY A 316 14.38 15.82 -5.26
C GLY A 316 13.91 17.25 -5.48
N ALA A 317 13.87 17.66 -6.75
CA ALA A 317 13.38 18.97 -7.14
C ALA A 317 11.85 19.07 -7.12
N VAL A 318 11.35 20.27 -6.78
CA VAL A 318 9.94 20.66 -6.94
C VAL A 318 9.56 20.66 -8.42
N HIS A 319 8.32 20.26 -8.70
CA HIS A 319 7.80 20.20 -10.07
C HIS A 319 7.81 21.56 -10.77
N ALA A 320 8.09 21.56 -12.08
CA ALA A 320 8.08 22.77 -12.89
C ALA A 320 6.73 23.50 -12.81
N GLY A 321 6.75 24.83 -12.89
CA GLY A 321 5.55 25.67 -12.77
C GLY A 321 5.11 25.98 -11.33
N HIS A 322 5.89 25.54 -10.33
CA HIS A 322 5.70 25.87 -8.92
C HIS A 322 6.89 26.66 -8.39
N ASP A 323 6.64 27.53 -7.42
CA ASP A 323 7.69 28.22 -6.67
C ASP A 323 7.75 27.65 -5.26
N HIS A 324 8.98 27.53 -4.72
CA HIS A 324 9.21 27.03 -3.37
C HIS A 324 10.28 27.84 -2.65
N VAL A 325 10.07 28.02 -1.34
CA VAL A 325 10.96 28.75 -0.44
C VAL A 325 11.17 27.91 0.82
N LEU A 326 12.32 28.09 1.49
CA LEU A 326 12.57 27.49 2.79
C LEU A 326 12.57 28.59 3.84
N LEU A 327 11.85 28.40 4.95
CA LEU A 327 11.84 29.33 6.08
C LEU A 327 12.58 28.76 7.29
N ASP A 328 13.47 29.53 7.90
CA ASP A 328 14.14 29.15 9.15
C ASP A 328 13.24 29.27 10.39
N GLU A 329 13.79 29.03 11.57
CA GLU A 329 13.07 29.04 12.85
C GLU A 329 12.56 30.45 13.24
N ASP A 330 13.17 31.52 12.71
CA ASP A 330 12.72 32.91 12.87
C ASP A 330 11.71 33.33 11.78
N GLY A 331 11.42 32.44 10.81
CA GLY A 331 10.52 32.70 9.69
C GLY A 331 11.16 33.47 8.53
N SER A 332 12.49 33.59 8.51
CA SER A 332 13.24 34.24 7.42
C SER A 332 13.55 33.26 6.30
N GLU A 333 13.71 33.75 5.06
CA GLU A 333 14.11 32.90 3.94
C GLU A 333 15.55 32.41 4.07
N THR A 334 15.76 31.14 3.71
CA THR A 334 17.07 30.49 3.75
C THR A 334 17.28 29.60 2.53
N ASP A 335 18.48 29.67 1.94
CA ASP A 335 18.83 28.82 0.79
C ASP A 335 19.16 27.37 1.20
N THR A 336 19.46 27.13 2.49
CA THR A 336 20.08 25.89 2.95
C THR A 336 19.10 24.91 3.57
N GLU A 337 18.39 25.28 4.63
CA GLU A 337 17.56 24.36 5.41
C GLU A 337 16.47 25.09 6.19
N GLY A 338 15.22 24.62 6.07
CA GLY A 338 14.07 25.25 6.72
C GLY A 338 12.76 24.49 6.48
N GLU A 339 11.63 25.07 6.88
CA GLU A 339 10.30 24.62 6.49
C GLU A 339 10.08 24.79 4.99
N LEU A 340 9.64 23.74 4.30
CA LEU A 340 9.26 23.84 2.90
C LEU A 340 7.90 24.54 2.74
N LEU A 341 7.89 25.66 2.02
CA LEU A 341 6.68 26.34 1.54
C LEU A 341 6.59 26.23 0.02
N ILE A 342 5.39 25.99 -0.50
CA ILE A 342 5.15 25.87 -1.95
C ILE A 342 3.94 26.71 -2.37
N THR A 343 4.03 27.34 -3.54
CA THR A 343 2.89 27.95 -4.23
C THR A 343 2.83 27.50 -5.69
N GLY A 344 1.62 27.30 -6.22
CA GLY A 344 1.42 26.98 -7.64
C GLY A 344 0.13 26.21 -7.93
N PRO A 345 -0.07 25.80 -9.19
CA PRO A 345 -1.35 25.27 -9.69
C PRO A 345 -1.80 23.94 -9.07
N GLN A 346 -0.91 23.14 -8.48
CA GLN A 346 -1.29 21.89 -7.79
C GLN A 346 -1.93 22.09 -6.41
N MET A 347 -1.94 23.31 -5.86
CA MET A 347 -2.50 23.56 -4.54
C MET A 347 -4.00 23.20 -4.46
N ALA A 348 -4.41 22.69 -3.31
CA ALA A 348 -5.79 22.78 -2.84
C ALA A 348 -6.15 24.25 -2.61
N THR A 349 -7.44 24.59 -2.69
CA THR A 349 -7.94 25.97 -2.44
C THR A 349 -7.91 26.38 -0.97
N GLY A 350 -7.64 25.44 -0.07
CA GLY A 350 -7.80 25.52 1.38
C GLY A 350 -8.30 24.17 1.91
N TYR A 351 -8.54 24.07 3.22
CA TYR A 351 -9.35 23.00 3.80
C TYR A 351 -10.85 23.28 3.65
N LEU A 352 -11.66 22.26 3.91
CA LEU A 352 -13.12 22.34 3.94
C LEU A 352 -13.65 23.28 5.04
N ASP A 353 -13.00 23.28 6.20
CA ASP A 353 -13.27 24.22 7.30
C ASP A 353 -12.20 25.33 7.23
N PRO A 354 -12.55 26.60 6.89
CA PRO A 354 -11.57 27.68 6.78
C PRO A 354 -10.81 27.99 8.08
N GLN A 355 -11.27 27.48 9.24
CA GLN A 355 -10.49 27.58 10.49
C GLN A 355 -9.23 26.71 10.46
N ASP A 356 -9.23 25.63 9.67
CA ASP A 356 -8.10 24.72 9.54
C ASP A 356 -6.98 25.28 8.63
N ASP A 357 -7.27 26.32 7.83
CA ASP A 357 -6.27 27.01 7.00
C ASP A 357 -5.25 27.80 7.82
N ALA A 358 -5.59 28.15 9.07
CA ALA A 358 -4.80 29.04 9.91
C ALA A 358 -3.37 28.52 10.13
N GLY A 359 -2.38 29.26 9.63
CA GLY A 359 -0.97 28.88 9.69
C GLY A 359 -0.56 27.76 8.72
N ARG A 360 -1.45 27.30 7.83
CA ARG A 360 -1.15 26.35 6.74
C ARG A 360 -1.19 27.04 5.39
N PHE A 361 -2.28 27.71 5.05
CA PHE A 361 -2.38 28.55 3.85
C PHE A 361 -2.11 30.00 4.27
N VAL A 362 -1.00 30.56 3.79
CA VAL A 362 -0.53 31.90 4.17
C VAL A 362 -0.40 32.80 2.95
N GLU A 363 -0.88 34.04 3.06
CA GLU A 363 -0.63 35.04 2.03
C GLU A 363 0.79 35.60 2.17
N ARG A 364 1.53 35.59 1.06
CA ARG A 364 2.85 36.19 0.94
C ARG A 364 3.08 36.63 -0.51
N ASP A 365 3.65 37.84 -0.67
CA ASP A 365 4.01 38.41 -1.98
C ASP A 365 2.83 38.43 -2.98
N GLY A 366 1.61 38.65 -2.47
CA GLY A 366 0.37 38.69 -3.25
C GLY A 366 -0.15 37.31 -3.70
N ARG A 367 0.39 36.22 -3.16
CA ARG A 367 0.04 34.83 -3.49
C ARG A 367 -0.25 34.02 -2.23
N VAL A 368 -1.04 32.96 -2.36
CA VAL A 368 -1.22 31.97 -1.29
C VAL A 368 -0.10 30.92 -1.40
N TRP A 369 0.52 30.61 -0.27
CA TRP A 369 1.52 29.56 -0.11
C TRP A 369 1.03 28.53 0.90
N TYR A 370 1.32 27.25 0.65
CA TYR A 370 1.08 26.17 1.61
C TYR A 370 2.35 25.88 2.42
N ARG A 371 2.22 25.96 3.76
CA ARG A 371 3.22 25.59 4.76
C ARG A 371 3.12 24.10 5.08
N THR A 372 4.07 23.33 4.55
CA THR A 372 4.06 21.86 4.69
C THR A 372 4.21 21.40 6.14
N GLY A 373 4.91 22.15 6.99
CA GLY A 373 5.41 21.70 8.29
C GLY A 373 6.56 20.68 8.19
N ASP A 374 7.08 20.42 6.99
CA ASP A 374 8.21 19.52 6.75
C ASP A 374 9.51 20.32 6.70
N ARG A 375 10.50 19.91 7.51
CA ARG A 375 11.86 20.45 7.49
C ARG A 375 12.63 19.77 6.36
N VAL A 376 13.17 20.57 5.45
CA VAL A 376 13.99 20.08 4.33
C VAL A 376 15.30 20.83 4.24
N ARG A 377 16.32 20.19 3.66
CA ARG A 377 17.59 20.82 3.29
C ARG A 377 17.75 20.78 1.78
N ARG A 378 18.25 21.87 1.19
CA ARG A 378 18.69 21.94 -0.19
C ARG A 378 20.11 21.38 -0.32
N LEU A 379 20.28 20.42 -1.22
CA LEU A 379 21.59 19.87 -1.57
C LEU A 379 22.29 20.77 -2.61
N ALA A 380 23.60 20.61 -2.79
CA ALA A 380 24.38 21.38 -3.76
C ALA A 380 23.91 21.23 -5.22
N GLY A 381 23.17 20.16 -5.55
CA GLY A 381 22.51 19.96 -6.85
C GLY A 381 21.14 20.62 -7.00
N GLY A 382 20.63 21.33 -5.99
CA GLY A 382 19.30 21.94 -5.97
C GLY A 382 18.17 21.03 -5.46
N ASP A 383 18.37 19.71 -5.49
CA ASP A 383 17.46 18.72 -4.90
C ASP A 383 17.22 18.96 -3.41
N LEU A 384 16.00 18.69 -2.95
CA LEU A 384 15.63 18.74 -1.54
C LEU A 384 15.80 17.36 -0.89
N ILE A 385 16.23 17.32 0.37
CA ILE A 385 16.17 16.15 1.23
C ILE A 385 15.29 16.43 2.45
N TYR A 386 14.39 15.50 2.73
CA TYR A 386 13.50 15.53 3.89
C TYR A 386 14.27 15.19 5.17
N LEU A 387 14.11 16.02 6.21
CA LEU A 387 14.80 15.86 7.50
C LEU A 387 13.85 15.53 8.67
N GLY A 388 12.53 15.64 8.48
CA GLY A 388 11.53 15.39 9.52
C GLY A 388 10.42 16.45 9.50
N ARG A 389 9.52 16.37 10.49
CA ARG A 389 8.47 17.37 10.71
C ARG A 389 8.84 18.35 11.80
N LEU A 390 8.33 19.57 11.66
CA LEU A 390 8.43 20.64 12.66
C LEU A 390 7.30 20.56 13.70
N ASP A 391 6.23 19.85 13.37
CA ASP A 391 5.10 19.56 14.24
C ASP A 391 5.07 18.09 14.68
N SER A 392 4.02 17.71 15.42
CA SER A 392 3.81 16.36 15.93
C SER A 392 3.13 15.39 14.95
N GLN A 393 2.99 15.74 13.67
CA GLN A 393 2.48 14.79 12.69
C GLN A 393 3.54 13.74 12.36
N VAL A 394 3.10 12.51 12.14
CA VAL A 394 3.98 11.39 11.78
C VAL A 394 3.35 10.54 10.69
N GLN A 395 4.19 9.82 9.95
CA GLN A 395 3.76 8.87 8.92
C GLN A 395 3.88 7.45 9.49
N VAL A 396 2.77 6.72 9.50
CA VAL A 396 2.64 5.37 10.08
C VAL A 396 2.05 4.45 9.02
N GLN A 397 2.88 3.63 8.37
CA GLN A 397 2.44 2.70 7.32
C GLN A 397 1.72 3.45 6.17
N GLY A 398 2.23 4.64 5.83
CA GLY A 398 1.61 5.57 4.87
C GLY A 398 0.43 6.40 5.38
N TRP A 399 -0.08 6.17 6.60
CA TRP A 399 -1.08 7.04 7.19
C TRP A 399 -0.41 8.29 7.77
N ARG A 400 -0.86 9.46 7.33
CA ARG A 400 -0.61 10.73 8.05
C ARG A 400 -1.40 10.66 9.36
N VAL A 401 -0.69 10.71 10.48
CA VAL A 401 -1.26 10.62 11.83
C VAL A 401 -0.85 11.84 12.64
N GLU A 402 -1.85 12.58 13.09
CA GLU A 402 -1.71 13.55 14.17
C GLU A 402 -1.65 12.83 15.51
N LEU A 403 -0.51 12.88 16.20
CA LEU A 403 -0.38 12.27 17.54
C LEU A 403 -1.42 12.83 18.52
N ALA A 404 -1.83 14.08 18.34
CA ALA A 404 -2.90 14.72 19.11
C ALA A 404 -4.30 14.11 18.89
N GLU A 405 -4.59 13.52 17.71
CA GLU A 405 -5.86 12.82 17.45
C GLU A 405 -5.93 11.52 18.27
N VAL A 406 -4.80 10.80 18.36
CA VAL A 406 -4.67 9.61 19.23
C VAL A 406 -4.74 10.01 20.71
N ASP A 407 -4.06 11.09 21.10
CA ASP A 407 -4.11 11.60 22.47
C ASP A 407 -5.55 11.98 22.88
N HIS A 408 -6.28 12.69 22.01
CA HIS A 408 -7.65 13.12 22.27
C HIS A 408 -8.60 11.93 22.36
N ALA A 409 -8.50 10.98 21.43
CA ALA A 409 -9.30 9.75 21.44
C ALA A 409 -9.10 8.92 22.72
N LEU A 410 -7.88 8.86 23.27
CA LEU A 410 -7.64 8.12 24.50
C LEU A 410 -8.03 8.90 25.76
N ARG A 411 -7.88 10.23 25.79
CA ARG A 411 -8.38 11.08 26.90
C ARG A 411 -9.91 11.03 27.06
N ALA A 412 -10.64 10.57 26.05
CA ALA A 412 -12.08 10.36 26.12
C ALA A 412 -12.48 9.03 26.82
N VAL A 413 -11.52 8.17 27.18
CA VAL A 413 -11.77 6.91 27.88
C VAL A 413 -11.86 7.15 29.39
N GLU A 414 -12.93 6.65 30.03
CA GLU A 414 -13.13 6.73 31.47
C GLU A 414 -11.91 6.18 32.24
N GLY A 415 -11.47 6.90 33.28
CA GLY A 415 -10.29 6.56 34.08
C GLY A 415 -8.94 6.93 33.47
N VAL A 416 -8.89 7.52 32.26
CA VAL A 416 -7.67 8.13 31.70
C VAL A 416 -7.68 9.62 32.00
N GLU A 417 -6.59 10.15 32.55
CA GLU A 417 -6.48 11.57 32.93
C GLU A 417 -5.74 12.38 31.85
N ASP A 418 -4.45 12.11 31.66
CA ASP A 418 -3.62 12.71 30.61
C ASP A 418 -3.00 11.63 29.72
N VAL A 419 -2.69 12.01 28.48
CA VAL A 419 -2.15 11.12 27.44
C VAL A 419 -1.05 11.84 26.66
N VAL A 420 0.02 11.11 26.32
CA VAL A 420 1.02 11.50 25.33
C VAL A 420 1.41 10.29 24.47
N THR A 421 1.03 10.36 23.20
CA THR A 421 1.47 9.46 22.14
C THR A 421 2.82 9.93 21.61
N VAL A 422 3.74 9.00 21.44
CA VAL A 422 5.00 9.20 20.72
C VAL A 422 5.09 8.22 19.56
N ALA A 423 5.67 8.68 18.47
CA ALA A 423 6.11 7.82 17.39
C ALA A 423 7.48 7.21 17.72
N ARG A 424 7.62 5.92 17.45
CA ARG A 424 8.86 5.16 17.63
C ARG A 424 9.25 4.51 16.30
N PRO A 425 10.40 4.84 15.70
CA PRO A 425 10.95 4.10 14.57
C PRO A 425 11.13 2.61 14.87
N VAL A 426 10.84 1.75 13.88
CA VAL A 426 11.03 0.29 13.96
C VAL A 426 11.42 -0.24 12.58
N ASP A 427 12.67 -0.65 12.36
CA ASP A 427 13.11 -1.44 11.20
C ASP A 427 12.51 -1.07 9.81
N GLY A 428 12.44 0.23 9.51
CA GLY A 428 11.94 0.76 8.23
C GLY A 428 10.55 1.38 8.29
N SER A 429 9.85 1.26 9.42
CA SER A 429 8.51 1.84 9.64
C SER A 429 8.45 2.66 10.94
N THR A 430 7.27 3.17 11.24
CA THR A 430 6.93 3.86 12.49
C THR A 430 5.86 3.04 13.25
N GLU A 431 6.00 2.90 14.57
CA GLU A 431 4.92 2.43 15.45
C GLU A 431 4.53 3.52 16.46
N LEU A 432 3.27 3.52 16.90
CA LEU A 432 2.79 4.42 17.95
C LEU A 432 2.84 3.74 19.32
N VAL A 433 3.44 4.44 20.28
CA VAL A 433 3.47 4.08 21.71
C VAL A 433 2.73 5.17 22.48
N VAL A 434 1.72 4.79 23.25
CA VAL A 434 0.98 5.73 24.09
C VAL A 434 1.41 5.61 25.55
N PHE A 435 1.76 6.75 26.15
CA PHE A 435 1.88 6.91 27.58
C PHE A 435 0.62 7.59 28.14
N TYR A 436 0.15 7.16 29.31
CA TYR A 436 -1.05 7.73 29.94
C TYR A 436 -1.00 7.70 31.47
N THR A 437 -1.71 8.64 32.11
CA THR A 437 -1.94 8.72 33.57
C THR A 437 -3.40 8.39 33.92
N GLY A 438 -3.72 8.37 35.22
CA GLY A 438 -5.02 7.93 35.74
C GLY A 438 -4.98 6.49 36.22
N GLU A 439 -6.08 5.75 36.03
CA GLU A 439 -6.22 4.36 36.45
C GLU A 439 -5.41 3.40 35.58
N VAL A 440 -4.80 2.37 36.18
CA VAL A 440 -4.05 1.34 35.43
C VAL A 440 -5.03 0.42 34.69
N GLN A 441 -5.13 0.57 33.38
CA GLN A 441 -6.04 -0.21 32.53
C GLN A 441 -5.30 -1.27 31.69
N PRO A 442 -5.94 -2.41 31.39
CA PRO A 442 -5.38 -3.39 30.46
C PRO A 442 -5.21 -2.77 29.05
N PRO A 443 -4.05 -2.93 28.37
CA PRO A 443 -3.83 -2.40 27.02
C PRO A 443 -4.88 -2.84 26.00
N ALA A 444 -5.43 -4.06 26.15
CA ALA A 444 -6.51 -4.57 25.29
C ALA A 444 -7.87 -3.85 25.48
N SER A 445 -8.08 -3.16 26.62
CA SER A 445 -9.27 -2.32 26.85
C SER A 445 -9.12 -0.98 26.13
N LEU A 446 -7.99 -0.29 26.37
CA LEU A 446 -7.64 0.97 25.71
C LEU A 446 -7.61 0.83 24.18
N ALA A 447 -7.00 -0.26 23.67
CA ALA A 447 -6.98 -0.58 22.25
C ALA A 447 -8.36 -0.93 21.67
N ARG A 448 -9.36 -1.30 22.49
CA ARG A 448 -10.74 -1.50 22.05
C ARG A 448 -11.45 -0.16 21.93
N SER A 449 -11.37 0.69 22.95
CA SER A 449 -11.96 2.03 22.91
C SER A 449 -11.41 2.86 21.75
N LEU A 450 -10.10 2.82 21.48
CA LEU A 450 -9.54 3.50 20.30
C LEU A 450 -10.03 2.94 18.97
N ARG A 451 -10.35 1.64 18.87
CA ARG A 451 -10.95 1.03 17.65
C ARG A 451 -12.35 1.54 17.32
N GLU A 452 -13.05 2.13 18.29
CA GLU A 452 -14.40 2.66 18.09
C GLU A 452 -14.39 4.06 17.43
N VAL A 453 -13.23 4.73 17.38
CA VAL A 453 -13.10 6.13 16.91
C VAL A 453 -11.94 6.35 15.93
N LEU A 454 -10.87 5.56 15.98
CA LEU A 454 -9.71 5.64 15.07
C LEU A 454 -9.71 4.53 14.01
N PRO A 455 -9.31 4.82 12.75
CA PRO A 455 -8.97 3.82 11.75
C PRO A 455 -7.89 2.84 12.20
N HIS A 456 -7.93 1.60 11.69
CA HIS A 456 -6.99 0.55 12.08
C HIS A 456 -5.50 0.92 11.92
N GLY A 457 -5.14 1.63 10.84
CA GLY A 457 -3.76 2.10 10.60
C GLY A 457 -3.24 3.12 11.63
N MET A 458 -4.13 3.78 12.36
CA MET A 458 -3.81 4.78 13.38
C MET A 458 -3.73 4.20 14.80
N LEU A 459 -3.95 2.89 14.98
CA LEU A 459 -4.04 2.26 16.30
C LEU A 459 -2.65 2.07 16.95
N PRO A 460 -2.46 2.51 18.19
CA PRO A 460 -1.26 2.22 18.96
C PRO A 460 -1.06 0.74 19.22
N ARG A 461 0.21 0.32 19.17
CA ARG A 461 0.62 -1.07 19.41
C ARG A 461 1.08 -1.31 20.84
N ARG A 462 1.35 -0.25 21.61
CA ARG A 462 1.76 -0.30 23.01
C ARG A 462 1.10 0.81 23.82
N PHE A 463 0.74 0.48 25.05
CA PHE A 463 0.14 1.38 26.03
C PHE A 463 0.91 1.21 27.34
N GLU A 464 1.47 2.29 27.84
CA GLU A 464 2.35 2.32 29.00
C GLU A 464 1.77 3.28 30.04
N HIS A 465 1.33 2.75 31.17
CA HIS A 465 0.90 3.59 32.29
C HIS A 465 2.11 4.28 32.92
N VAL A 466 1.93 5.56 33.26
CA VAL A 466 2.87 6.33 34.07
C VAL A 466 2.10 6.97 35.23
N PRO A 467 2.65 6.98 36.46
CA PRO A 467 1.97 7.61 37.60
C PRO A 467 1.92 9.14 37.45
N GLU A 468 2.92 9.71 36.79
CA GLU A 468 2.99 11.12 36.41
C GLU A 468 3.82 11.23 35.12
N PHE A 469 3.60 12.29 34.34
CA PHE A 469 4.44 12.57 33.18
C PHE A 469 5.76 13.22 33.59
N PRO A 470 6.90 12.83 33.00
CA PRO A 470 8.15 13.56 33.19
C PRO A 470 7.97 15.00 32.67
N LEU A 471 8.40 15.98 33.44
CA LEU A 471 8.32 17.39 33.07
C LEU A 471 9.71 17.97 32.85
N ASN A 472 9.86 18.81 31.83
CA ASN A 472 11.08 19.57 31.58
C ASN A 472 11.21 20.78 32.54
N SER A 473 12.32 21.51 32.45
CA SER A 473 12.59 22.71 33.28
C SER A 473 11.50 23.78 33.22
N ASN A 474 10.70 23.82 32.15
CA ASN A 474 9.58 24.74 31.96
C ASN A 474 8.24 24.17 32.42
N ARG A 475 8.24 23.06 33.18
CA ARG A 475 7.06 22.32 33.67
C ARG A 475 6.10 21.83 32.57
N LYS A 476 6.58 21.66 31.33
CA LYS A 476 5.85 21.02 30.23
C LYS A 476 6.27 19.55 30.11
N VAL A 477 5.40 18.68 29.60
CA VAL A 477 5.73 17.26 29.43
C VAL A 477 6.97 17.06 28.55
N ASP A 478 7.93 16.29 29.06
CA ASP A 478 9.20 15.97 28.43
C ASP A 478 9.00 14.83 27.41
N ARG A 479 8.53 15.21 26.22
CA ARG A 479 8.37 14.29 25.08
C ARG A 479 9.68 13.57 24.71
N PRO A 480 10.88 14.19 24.72
CA PRO A 480 12.15 13.49 24.54
C PRO A 480 12.39 12.33 25.52
N VAL A 481 12.12 12.52 26.82
CA VAL A 481 12.24 11.44 27.82
C VAL A 481 11.25 10.31 27.53
N LEU A 482 10.01 10.62 27.14
CA LEU A 482 9.02 9.62 26.76
C LEU A 482 9.40 8.87 25.47
N ALA A 483 9.97 9.55 24.48
CA ALA A 483 10.48 8.92 23.26
C ALA A 483 11.64 7.97 23.56
N ALA A 484 12.62 8.39 24.36
CA ALA A 484 13.71 7.52 24.82
C ALA A 484 13.20 6.31 25.63
N ARG A 485 12.15 6.49 26.44
CA ARG A 485 11.46 5.38 27.10
C ARG A 485 10.80 4.45 26.09
N ALA A 486 10.13 4.96 25.05
CA ALA A 486 9.52 4.15 24.00
C ALA A 486 10.53 3.28 23.23
N GLU A 487 11.73 3.81 22.96
CA GLU A 487 12.87 3.05 22.40
C GLU A 487 13.31 1.92 23.34
N SER A 488 13.50 2.22 24.63
CA SER A 488 13.98 1.24 25.63
C SER A 488 13.09 0.00 25.77
N LEU A 489 11.79 0.12 25.47
CA LEU A 489 10.83 -0.99 25.48
C LEU A 489 11.06 -2.06 24.38
N LEU A 490 12.01 -1.84 23.47
CA LEU A 490 12.48 -2.84 22.49
C LEU A 490 13.73 -3.59 22.93
N THR A 491 14.49 -3.10 23.92
CA THR A 491 15.68 -3.83 24.37
C THR A 491 15.23 -5.11 25.06
N PRO A 492 15.62 -6.31 24.57
CA PRO A 492 15.43 -7.53 25.35
C PRO A 492 16.16 -7.31 26.68
N ALA A 493 15.45 -7.49 27.80
CA ALA A 493 16.07 -7.31 29.12
C ALA A 493 17.36 -8.14 29.17
N ALA A 494 18.50 -7.46 29.31
CA ALA A 494 19.79 -8.12 29.32
C ALA A 494 19.76 -9.17 30.42
N ALA A 495 19.93 -10.45 30.04
CA ALA A 495 19.95 -11.53 31.01
C ALA A 495 21.03 -11.19 32.05
N PRO A 496 20.71 -11.23 33.37
CA PRO A 496 21.69 -10.89 34.38
C PRO A 496 22.90 -11.81 34.23
N PRO A 497 24.14 -11.30 34.41
CA PRO A 497 25.35 -12.08 34.17
C PRO A 497 25.31 -13.36 35.00
N ASP A 498 25.43 -14.51 34.32
CA ASP A 498 25.28 -15.83 34.91
C ASP A 498 26.37 -16.07 35.96
N ALA A 499 25.96 -15.99 37.23
CA ALA A 499 26.80 -16.28 38.39
C ALA A 499 26.96 -17.79 38.65
N SER A 500 27.12 -18.60 37.58
CA SER A 500 27.41 -20.03 37.68
C SER A 500 28.53 -20.47 36.72
N ALA A 501 29.77 -20.21 37.14
CA ALA A 501 30.95 -20.79 36.47
C ALA A 501 30.87 -22.35 36.47
N PRO A 502 31.07 -23.02 35.34
CA PRO A 502 30.80 -24.46 35.23
C PRO A 502 31.85 -25.30 35.97
N ARG A 503 31.42 -26.05 37.00
CA ARG A 503 32.21 -27.16 37.53
C ARG A 503 32.24 -28.31 36.53
N ARG A 504 33.45 -28.74 36.15
CA ARG A 504 33.73 -29.82 35.20
C ARG A 504 32.97 -31.12 35.54
N THR A 505 32.16 -31.61 34.60
CA THR A 505 31.80 -33.03 34.47
C THR A 505 31.97 -33.47 33.00
N ALA A 506 32.23 -34.75 32.76
CA ALA A 506 32.83 -35.26 31.53
C ALA A 506 31.83 -35.47 30.36
N PRO A 507 32.28 -35.42 29.09
CA PRO A 507 31.40 -35.61 27.94
C PRO A 507 31.09 -37.10 27.66
N PRO A 508 29.87 -37.45 27.23
CA PRO A 508 29.55 -38.76 26.67
C PRO A 508 30.12 -38.92 25.24
N PRO A 509 30.31 -40.17 24.76
CA PRO A 509 31.13 -40.45 23.57
C PRO A 509 30.44 -40.14 22.24
N ARG A 510 31.23 -39.68 21.26
CA ARG A 510 30.82 -39.54 19.85
C ARG A 510 30.72 -40.93 19.19
N TRP A 511 29.67 -41.15 18.40
CA TRP A 511 29.60 -42.24 17.42
C TRP A 511 29.50 -41.68 16.00
N GLY A 512 30.32 -42.22 15.10
CA GLY A 512 30.57 -41.67 13.77
C GLY A 512 29.69 -42.25 12.66
N ARG A 513 29.79 -41.62 11.48
CA ARG A 513 29.15 -42.08 10.24
C ARG A 513 29.78 -43.37 9.74
N SER A 514 28.99 -44.44 9.56
CA SER A 514 29.30 -45.52 8.61
C SER A 514 28.02 -46.21 8.15
N ALA A 515 28.08 -46.86 6.98
CA ALA A 515 26.92 -47.33 6.23
C ALA A 515 26.42 -48.72 6.66
N PHE A 516 25.17 -49.05 6.33
CA PHE A 516 24.72 -50.43 6.26
C PHE A 516 23.95 -50.74 4.97
N ARG A 517 24.38 -51.80 4.27
CA ARG A 517 23.64 -52.44 3.17
C ARG A 517 22.57 -53.35 3.78
N GLY A 518 21.37 -53.41 3.19
CA GLY A 518 20.24 -54.15 3.76
C GLY A 518 20.04 -55.58 3.23
N ARG A 519 19.05 -56.28 3.81
CA ARG A 519 18.08 -57.21 3.18
C ARG A 519 17.17 -57.81 4.27
N GLY A 520 15.85 -57.88 4.02
CA GLY A 520 14.87 -58.53 4.91
C GLY A 520 13.62 -57.68 5.17
N ALA A 521 12.50 -58.04 4.53
CA ALA A 521 11.19 -57.39 4.67
C ALA A 521 10.36 -58.05 5.81
N PRO A 522 9.16 -57.53 6.21
CA PRO A 522 8.46 -56.35 5.71
C PRO A 522 8.07 -55.32 6.79
N VAL A 523 8.06 -54.04 6.43
CA VAL A 523 7.31 -53.01 7.19
C VAL A 523 5.82 -53.19 6.88
N ARG A 524 5.01 -53.47 7.90
CA ARG A 524 3.55 -53.42 7.77
C ARG A 524 3.10 -51.97 7.64
N CYS A 525 2.50 -51.61 6.52
CA CYS A 525 1.71 -50.38 6.42
C CYS A 525 0.53 -50.50 7.40
N PHE A 526 0.55 -49.74 8.49
CA PHE A 526 -0.67 -49.48 9.26
C PHE A 526 -1.44 -48.36 8.57
N GLY A 527 -2.75 -48.58 8.39
CA GLY A 527 -3.64 -47.68 7.68
C GLY A 527 -3.86 -46.35 8.42
N ALA A 528 -4.43 -45.39 7.68
CA ALA A 528 -4.69 -44.03 8.16
C ALA A 528 -5.47 -44.00 9.49
N SER A 529 -4.86 -43.42 10.54
CA SER A 529 -5.53 -42.73 11.66
C SER A 529 -4.55 -42.42 12.81
N ARG A 530 -3.70 -41.39 12.63
CA ARG A 530 -3.05 -40.68 13.75
C ARG A 530 -2.53 -39.31 13.30
N LEU A 531 -3.08 -38.26 13.90
CA LEU A 531 -2.50 -36.91 13.91
C LEU A 531 -1.45 -36.88 15.04
N GLU A 532 -0.19 -36.57 14.72
CA GLU A 532 0.85 -36.34 15.73
C GLU A 532 0.99 -34.84 16.02
N THR A 533 0.69 -34.44 17.25
CA THR A 533 0.85 -33.05 17.70
C THR A 533 2.29 -32.80 18.15
N ILE A 534 3.10 -32.19 17.30
CA ILE A 534 4.45 -31.76 17.66
C ILE A 534 4.37 -30.52 18.57
N ARG A 535 4.62 -30.70 19.88
CA ARG A 535 4.85 -29.57 20.80
C ARG A 535 6.31 -29.15 20.76
N ILE A 536 6.57 -27.92 20.29
CA ILE A 536 7.85 -27.25 20.51
C ILE A 536 7.80 -26.61 21.91
N GLY A 537 8.72 -27.02 22.79
CA GLY A 537 8.83 -26.49 24.15
C GLY A 537 9.84 -25.34 24.24
N ALA A 538 9.47 -24.27 24.94
CA ALA A 538 10.36 -23.19 25.37
C ALA A 538 10.80 -23.43 26.85
N PRO A 539 11.92 -22.85 27.32
CA PRO A 539 12.72 -23.45 28.39
C PRO A 539 12.12 -23.38 29.80
N SER A 540 12.52 -24.36 30.61
CA SER A 540 12.07 -24.57 31.99
C SER A 540 12.79 -23.69 33.01
N ALA A 541 12.03 -23.00 33.87
CA ALA A 541 12.52 -22.57 35.18
C ALA A 541 12.08 -23.59 36.24
N PHE A 542 13.06 -24.18 36.93
CA PHE A 542 12.87 -25.09 38.06
C PHE A 542 12.49 -24.27 39.31
N SER A 543 11.50 -24.70 40.09
CA SER A 543 11.31 -24.23 41.46
C SER A 543 10.83 -25.37 42.35
N GLY A 544 11.49 -25.55 43.50
CA GLY A 544 11.12 -26.58 44.48
C GLY A 544 12.27 -27.01 45.39
N HIS A 545 12.39 -26.37 46.56
CA HIS A 545 11.96 -26.94 47.85
C HIS A 545 12.46 -26.08 49.03
N GLY A 546 11.60 -25.82 50.03
CA GLY A 546 11.99 -25.05 51.23
C GLY A 546 10.83 -24.46 52.03
N TRP A 547 10.03 -25.33 52.67
CA TRP A 547 9.10 -25.12 53.79
C TRP A 547 8.91 -23.71 54.41
N GLY A 548 7.65 -23.31 54.62
CA GLY A 548 7.26 -22.22 55.54
C GLY A 548 5.77 -21.87 55.47
N SER A 549 5.05 -21.96 56.59
CA SER A 549 3.61 -21.66 56.69
C SER A 549 3.32 -20.17 56.84
N GLY A 550 2.38 -19.62 56.07
CA GLY A 550 1.87 -18.24 56.23
C GLY A 550 0.65 -17.97 55.34
N GLN A 551 -0.31 -17.19 55.84
CA GLN A 551 -1.55 -16.85 55.13
C GLN A 551 -1.36 -15.70 54.13
N GLY A 552 -2.13 -15.72 53.03
CA GLY A 552 -2.53 -14.52 52.27
C GLY A 552 -2.04 -14.44 50.81
N GLY A 553 -2.94 -14.02 49.91
CA GLY A 553 -2.57 -13.36 48.65
C GLY A 553 -2.88 -14.09 47.33
N GLY A 554 -3.79 -13.50 46.55
CA GLY A 554 -3.69 -13.31 45.08
C GLY A 554 -3.32 -14.50 44.18
N MET A 555 -4.33 -15.17 43.61
CA MET A 555 -4.12 -16.19 42.57
C MET A 555 -3.79 -15.56 41.20
N SER A 556 -2.49 -15.34 40.94
CA SER A 556 -1.98 -14.88 39.64
C SER A 556 -2.25 -15.91 38.53
N ARG A 557 -3.03 -15.53 37.52
CA ARG A 557 -3.23 -16.29 36.27
C ARG A 557 -2.39 -15.69 35.14
N THR A 558 -1.14 -16.14 35.01
CA THR A 558 -0.32 -15.87 33.81
C THR A 558 -0.97 -16.54 32.60
N ARG A 559 -1.63 -15.75 31.74
CA ARG A 559 -2.19 -16.24 30.47
C ARG A 559 -1.05 -16.54 29.49
N LYS A 560 -1.02 -17.77 28.98
CA LYS A 560 -0.07 -18.20 27.94
C LYS A 560 -0.69 -17.92 26.57
N VAL A 561 0.04 -17.22 25.71
CA VAL A 561 -0.33 -17.11 24.28
C VAL A 561 -0.06 -18.47 23.63
N ALA A 562 -1.06 -19.04 22.95
CA ALA A 562 -0.94 -20.31 22.26
C ALA A 562 -1.02 -20.07 20.74
N VAL A 563 0.13 -20.14 20.06
CA VAL A 563 0.18 -20.20 18.60
C VAL A 563 -0.06 -21.66 18.20
N ILE A 564 -1.16 -21.93 17.49
CA ILE A 564 -1.46 -23.26 16.96
C ILE A 564 -1.03 -23.30 15.51
N VAL A 565 0.09 -23.98 15.24
CA VAL A 565 0.55 -24.29 13.88
C VAL A 565 0.03 -25.68 13.50
N VAL A 566 -0.87 -25.74 12.51
CA VAL A 566 -1.29 -27.00 11.89
C VAL A 566 -0.52 -27.16 10.59
N ALA A 567 0.43 -28.09 10.56
CA ALA A 567 1.15 -28.48 9.35
C ALA A 567 0.57 -29.80 8.82
N VAL A 568 0.01 -29.77 7.60
CA VAL A 568 -0.41 -30.98 6.89
C VAL A 568 0.59 -31.23 5.76
N ALA A 569 1.39 -32.29 5.89
CA ALA A 569 2.36 -32.69 4.89
C ALA A 569 1.86 -33.91 4.11
N ALA A 570 1.75 -33.77 2.79
CA ALA A 570 1.71 -34.90 1.87
C ALA A 570 3.14 -35.19 1.37
N ALA A 571 3.45 -36.47 1.10
CA ALA A 571 4.76 -36.84 0.57
C ALA A 571 4.96 -36.22 -0.83
N GLY A 572 5.85 -35.22 -0.93
CA GLY A 572 6.15 -34.52 -2.18
C GLY A 572 5.40 -33.19 -2.38
N SER A 573 4.89 -32.55 -1.32
CA SER A 573 4.23 -31.23 -1.41
C SER A 573 4.76 -30.23 -0.38
N THR A 574 4.78 -28.95 -0.73
CA THR A 574 5.09 -27.84 0.19
C THR A 574 4.07 -27.81 1.34
N PRO A 575 4.49 -27.71 2.61
CA PRO A 575 3.56 -27.71 3.73
C PRO A 575 2.72 -26.42 3.77
N LEU A 576 1.39 -26.59 3.82
CA LEU A 576 0.48 -25.49 4.16
C LEU A 576 0.57 -25.20 5.65
N ILE A 577 0.93 -23.96 5.99
CA ILE A 577 1.01 -23.44 7.36
C ILE A 577 -0.19 -22.53 7.58
N TRP A 578 -1.06 -22.91 8.52
CA TRP A 578 -2.13 -22.04 9.01
C TRP A 578 -1.67 -21.35 10.29
N VAL A 579 -1.75 -20.01 10.30
CA VAL A 579 -1.55 -19.18 11.49
C VAL A 579 -2.89 -18.56 11.84
N LEU A 580 -3.43 -18.91 13.01
CA LEU A 580 -4.58 -18.23 13.59
C LEU A 580 -4.09 -17.10 14.50
N ASP A 581 -4.61 -15.89 14.32
CA ASP A 581 -4.35 -14.80 15.25
C ASP A 581 -5.01 -15.10 16.61
N GLY A 582 -4.25 -14.87 17.68
CA GLY A 582 -4.61 -15.19 19.06
C GLY A 582 -5.18 -14.01 19.84
N SER A 583 -5.57 -12.93 19.16
CA SER A 583 -6.09 -11.70 19.76
C SER A 583 -7.34 -11.90 20.65
N ASP A 584 -8.12 -12.97 20.42
CA ASP A 584 -9.24 -13.42 21.27
C ASP A 584 -8.97 -14.72 22.06
N ALA A 585 -7.78 -14.82 22.68
CA ALA A 585 -7.42 -15.90 23.62
C ALA A 585 -8.31 -15.98 24.89
N GLY A 586 -9.41 -15.22 24.97
CA GLY A 586 -10.46 -15.34 25.99
C GLY A 586 -11.55 -16.37 25.68
N GLN A 587 -11.74 -16.79 24.41
CA GLN A 587 -12.87 -17.65 24.00
C GLN A 587 -12.49 -18.99 23.35
N LEU A 588 -11.20 -19.31 23.22
CA LEU A 588 -10.75 -20.59 22.67
C LEU A 588 -10.97 -21.75 23.67
N THR A 589 -12.14 -22.38 23.59
CA THR A 589 -12.41 -23.65 24.26
C THR A 589 -11.73 -24.81 23.54
N GLY A 590 -11.59 -25.96 24.23
CA GLY A 590 -11.11 -27.20 23.57
C GLY A 590 -11.97 -27.63 22.38
N ALA A 591 -13.27 -27.32 22.40
CA ALA A 591 -14.19 -27.57 21.30
C ALA A 591 -13.92 -26.63 20.10
N SER A 592 -13.55 -25.37 20.33
CA SER A 592 -13.19 -24.41 19.28
C SER A 592 -11.96 -24.88 18.48
N ILE A 593 -10.96 -25.46 19.17
CA ILE A 593 -9.76 -26.02 18.56
C ILE A 593 -10.10 -27.30 17.76
N GLN A 594 -10.95 -28.18 18.32
CA GLN A 594 -11.42 -29.37 17.60
C GLN A 594 -12.27 -29.02 16.37
N ALA A 595 -13.08 -27.96 16.43
CA ALA A 595 -13.85 -27.46 15.29
C ALA A 595 -12.94 -26.93 14.18
N ALA A 596 -11.92 -26.13 14.51
CA ALA A 596 -10.94 -25.64 13.53
C ALA A 596 -10.17 -26.79 12.84
N VAL A 597 -9.73 -27.80 13.61
CA VAL A 597 -9.10 -29.02 13.07
C VAL A 597 -10.07 -29.82 12.21
N GLY A 598 -11.34 -29.93 12.61
CA GLY A 598 -12.40 -30.59 11.85
C GLY A 598 -12.70 -29.90 10.52
N ILE A 599 -12.80 -28.56 10.52
CA ILE A 599 -13.00 -27.75 9.32
C ILE A 599 -11.81 -27.89 8.36
N ALA A 600 -10.58 -27.83 8.86
CA ALA A 600 -9.38 -28.04 8.04
C ALA A 600 -9.34 -29.45 7.41
N ALA A 601 -9.72 -30.48 8.17
CA ALA A 601 -9.83 -31.85 7.66
C ALA A 601 -10.97 -32.02 6.63
N LEU A 602 -12.09 -31.32 6.81
CA LEU A 602 -13.23 -31.34 5.88
C LEU A 602 -12.87 -30.65 4.56
N ILE A 603 -12.23 -29.49 4.61
CA ILE A 603 -11.72 -28.76 3.44
C ILE A 603 -10.68 -29.62 2.70
N TRP A 604 -9.75 -30.26 3.42
CA TRP A 604 -8.77 -31.18 2.82
C TRP A 604 -9.44 -32.37 2.11
N ALA A 605 -10.51 -32.93 2.67
CA ALA A 605 -11.27 -34.02 2.06
C ALA A 605 -12.06 -33.57 0.80
N LEU A 606 -12.60 -32.34 0.82
CA LEU A 606 -13.30 -31.73 -0.33
C LEU A 606 -12.35 -31.34 -1.47
N LEU A 607 -11.07 -31.12 -1.18
CA LEU A 607 -10.03 -30.78 -2.17
C LEU A 607 -9.31 -32.01 -2.78
N GLN A 608 -9.67 -33.24 -2.40
CA GLN A 608 -9.13 -34.44 -3.06
C GLN A 608 -9.84 -34.68 -4.41
N PRO A 609 -9.12 -34.77 -5.55
CA PRO A 609 -9.73 -35.16 -6.81
C PRO A 609 -10.19 -36.62 -6.76
N SER A 610 -11.41 -36.89 -7.23
CA SER A 610 -12.05 -38.21 -7.21
C SER A 610 -11.42 -39.16 -8.24
N ALA A 611 -10.34 -39.83 -7.85
CA ALA A 611 -9.68 -40.84 -8.65
C ALA A 611 -10.44 -42.17 -8.70
N ASP A 612 -10.73 -42.59 -9.93
CA ASP A 612 -10.97 -43.96 -10.42
C ASP A 612 -12.40 -44.57 -10.36
N ARG A 613 -13.01 -44.63 -11.55
CA ARG A 613 -13.98 -45.66 -11.97
C ARG A 613 -13.74 -46.10 -13.43
N THR A 614 -12.52 -46.50 -13.79
CA THR A 614 -12.22 -47.05 -15.12
C THR A 614 -11.29 -48.27 -15.13
N SER A 615 -11.70 -49.38 -14.48
CA SER A 615 -11.16 -50.70 -14.84
C SER A 615 -12.10 -51.90 -14.59
N ARG A 616 -13.04 -52.16 -15.52
CA ARG A 616 -13.54 -53.52 -15.80
C ARG A 616 -14.24 -53.63 -17.15
N ARG A 617 -13.49 -54.08 -18.16
CA ARG A 617 -14.03 -54.42 -19.49
C ARG A 617 -14.18 -55.95 -19.59
N GLY A 618 -15.38 -56.42 -19.96
CA GLY A 618 -15.54 -57.69 -20.70
C GLY A 618 -16.30 -58.85 -20.04
N ARG A 619 -17.61 -58.97 -20.33
CA ARG A 619 -18.21 -60.22 -20.86
C ARG A 619 -19.64 -60.03 -21.43
N ARG A 620 -19.74 -60.22 -22.76
CA ARG A 620 -20.82 -60.84 -23.59
C ARG A 620 -22.33 -60.51 -23.40
N GLY A 621 -23.00 -60.28 -24.56
CA GLY A 621 -24.46 -60.30 -24.79
C GLY A 621 -24.96 -58.95 -25.33
N ARG A 622 -25.35 -58.70 -26.59
CA ARG A 622 -26.01 -59.42 -27.72
C ARG A 622 -27.55 -59.40 -27.72
N SER A 623 -28.18 -58.30 -28.19
CA SER A 623 -29.44 -58.29 -29.01
C SER A 623 -30.02 -56.87 -29.27
N GLY A 624 -30.62 -56.64 -30.45
CA GLY A 624 -31.35 -55.39 -30.85
C GLY A 624 -30.45 -54.32 -31.50
N ARG A 625 -30.65 -53.78 -32.73
CA ARG A 625 -31.86 -53.55 -33.57
C ARG A 625 -32.94 -52.75 -32.81
N THR A 626 -33.45 -51.61 -33.24
CA THR A 626 -33.57 -51.01 -34.61
C THR A 626 -33.36 -49.47 -34.57
N ASP A 627 -33.25 -48.67 -35.65
CA ASP A 627 -32.65 -48.73 -37.02
C ASP A 627 -32.73 -47.25 -37.58
N ASP A 628 -32.48 -47.00 -38.88
CA ASP A 628 -32.67 -45.77 -39.73
C ASP A 628 -32.83 -44.34 -39.12
N THR A 629 -32.10 -43.33 -39.60
CA THR A 629 -32.24 -42.79 -40.98
C THR A 629 -31.00 -42.01 -41.47
N ALA A 630 -30.78 -42.00 -42.78
CA ALA A 630 -29.70 -41.26 -43.44
C ALA A 630 -30.18 -40.53 -44.71
N VAL A 631 -29.78 -39.26 -44.87
CA VAL A 631 -29.71 -38.53 -46.16
C VAL A 631 -28.47 -37.61 -46.06
N ARG A 632 -27.30 -37.95 -46.61
CA ARG A 632 -26.82 -37.95 -48.02
C ARG A 632 -26.67 -36.58 -48.71
N THR A 633 -25.40 -36.27 -49.03
CA THR A 633 -24.86 -35.59 -50.26
C THR A 633 -25.28 -34.14 -50.59
N GLY A 634 -24.39 -33.26 -51.08
CA GLY A 634 -22.93 -33.36 -51.32
C GLY A 634 -22.40 -32.31 -52.33
N THR A 635 -21.05 -32.18 -52.40
CA THR A 635 -20.21 -31.66 -53.54
C THR A 635 -20.42 -30.22 -54.06
N ALA A 636 -19.43 -29.32 -53.92
CA ALA A 636 -18.42 -28.87 -54.94
C ALA A 636 -18.91 -27.66 -55.78
N ASP A 637 -18.12 -26.72 -56.35
CA ASP A 637 -16.69 -26.57 -56.71
C ASP A 637 -16.33 -25.05 -56.61
N ALA A 638 -15.17 -24.55 -56.17
CA ALA A 638 -13.84 -24.43 -56.81
C ALA A 638 -13.67 -23.48 -58.04
N SER A 639 -13.05 -22.30 -57.83
CA SER A 639 -12.11 -21.58 -58.75
C SER A 639 -11.69 -20.25 -58.10
N ARG A 640 -10.42 -19.89 -57.83
CA ARG A 640 -9.21 -19.68 -58.67
C ARG A 640 -9.28 -18.48 -59.64
N GLY A 641 -8.40 -17.49 -59.43
CA GLY A 641 -8.04 -16.42 -60.36
C GLY A 641 -6.93 -15.54 -59.76
N ALA A 642 -5.88 -15.20 -60.53
CA ALA A 642 -4.68 -14.51 -60.04
C ALA A 642 -4.11 -13.51 -61.07
N SER A 643 -3.00 -12.83 -60.71
CA SER A 643 -2.16 -11.89 -61.50
C SER A 643 -2.60 -10.41 -61.56
N ALA A 644 -1.78 -9.41 -61.94
CA ALA A 644 -0.36 -9.07 -61.65
C ALA A 644 0.03 -7.71 -62.33
N VAL A 645 1.21 -7.16 -61.99
CA VAL A 645 2.07 -6.20 -62.76
C VAL A 645 1.89 -4.66 -62.56
N SER A 646 3.06 -3.98 -62.58
CA SER A 646 3.37 -2.51 -62.57
C SER A 646 3.20 -1.77 -61.22
N GLY A 647 4.07 -0.84 -60.79
CA GLY A 647 5.42 -0.45 -61.22
C GLY A 647 5.53 0.91 -61.94
N ILE A 648 5.97 1.98 -61.25
CA ILE A 648 6.56 3.23 -61.82
C ILE A 648 7.25 4.13 -60.74
N ARG A 649 8.51 4.51 -61.05
CA ARG A 649 9.35 5.72 -60.76
C ARG A 649 9.29 6.56 -59.45
N ARG A 650 10.50 6.95 -58.99
CA ARG A 650 10.83 8.17 -58.19
C ARG A 650 10.82 9.46 -59.06
N PRO A 651 10.78 10.69 -58.48
CA PRO A 651 11.99 11.44 -58.05
C PRO A 651 11.84 12.04 -56.62
N LEU A 652 12.83 12.50 -55.82
CA LEU A 652 14.12 13.20 -55.97
C LEU A 652 14.06 14.71 -56.33
N GLY A 653 14.25 15.57 -55.31
CA GLY A 653 14.64 16.99 -55.36
C GLY A 653 14.58 17.57 -53.94
N ARG A 654 15.67 17.98 -53.24
CA ARG A 654 16.72 19.00 -53.46
C ARG A 654 16.29 20.45 -53.12
N GLY A 655 17.09 21.09 -52.26
CA GLY A 655 17.09 22.53 -51.94
C GLY A 655 17.13 22.76 -50.42
N SER A 656 18.28 22.94 -49.76
CA SER A 656 19.14 24.15 -49.68
C SER A 656 18.54 25.31 -48.84
N GLY A 657 19.22 25.88 -47.85
CA GLY A 657 20.58 25.57 -47.34
C GLY A 657 21.13 26.65 -46.37
N SER A 658 22.43 26.54 -46.07
CA SER A 658 23.30 27.46 -45.30
C SER A 658 22.94 27.67 -43.80
N ALA A 659 23.79 27.47 -42.79
CA ALA A 659 25.24 27.55 -42.58
C ALA A 659 25.69 28.82 -41.82
N ARG A 660 26.28 28.62 -40.64
CA ARG A 660 27.61 29.16 -40.30
C ARG A 660 28.21 28.38 -39.13
N ALA A 661 29.48 28.00 -39.29
CA ALA A 661 30.34 27.54 -38.21
C ALA A 661 31.18 28.72 -37.71
N GLN A 662 31.65 28.63 -36.47
CA GLN A 662 32.92 29.25 -36.06
C GLN A 662 33.70 28.22 -35.25
N ASP A 663 34.78 27.73 -35.84
CA ASP A 663 35.90 27.12 -35.13
C ASP A 663 36.67 28.20 -34.35
N THR A 664 37.10 27.86 -33.15
CA THR A 664 38.47 28.16 -32.69
C THR A 664 38.97 26.97 -31.88
N GLY A 665 39.84 26.15 -32.47
CA GLY A 665 40.49 25.05 -31.75
C GLY A 665 41.76 25.51 -31.02
N ASN A 666 42.24 24.66 -30.11
CA ASN A 666 43.68 24.40 -30.03
C ASN A 666 43.95 22.98 -29.50
N ALA A 667 44.94 22.33 -30.11
CA ALA A 667 45.50 21.04 -29.67
C ALA A 667 46.56 21.30 -28.56
N VAL A 668 47.32 20.35 -27.98
CA VAL A 668 47.77 18.99 -28.32
C VAL A 668 47.98 18.22 -26.99
N GLY A 669 47.87 16.89 -26.96
CA GLY A 669 48.18 16.12 -25.74
C GLY A 669 48.11 14.60 -25.88
N THR A 670 48.90 14.01 -26.78
CA THR A 670 49.02 12.54 -26.89
C THR A 670 49.78 11.95 -25.70
N GLY A 671 49.16 11.03 -24.96
CA GLY A 671 49.79 10.23 -23.90
C GLY A 671 49.34 8.78 -23.99
N ASP A 672 50.12 7.95 -24.69
CA ASP A 672 49.88 6.52 -24.85
C ASP A 672 50.56 5.75 -23.70
N CYS A 673 49.82 4.85 -23.03
CA CYS A 673 50.36 3.93 -22.03
C CYS A 673 49.47 2.69 -21.86
N SER A 674 49.84 1.64 -22.58
CA SER A 674 49.30 0.28 -22.44
C SER A 674 49.90 -0.48 -21.24
N ARG A 675 49.24 -1.60 -20.85
CA ARG A 675 49.56 -2.58 -19.77
C ARG A 675 48.86 -2.31 -18.42
N ALA A 676 48.38 -3.32 -17.68
CA ALA A 676 48.29 -4.76 -17.93
C ALA A 676 47.11 -5.41 -17.16
N VAL A 677 46.72 -6.61 -17.59
CA VAL A 677 45.76 -7.50 -16.91
C VAL A 677 46.44 -8.27 -15.79
N THR A 678 45.86 -8.25 -14.59
CA THR A 678 45.85 -9.26 -13.48
C THR A 678 45.25 -8.57 -12.24
N GLY A 679 44.46 -9.19 -11.36
CA GLY A 679 43.94 -10.55 -11.29
C GLY A 679 42.83 -10.63 -10.23
N ILE A 680 42.10 -11.75 -10.20
CA ILE A 680 41.04 -12.04 -9.22
C ILE A 680 41.68 -12.62 -7.95
N ASP A 681 41.16 -12.27 -6.77
CA ASP A 681 41.25 -13.16 -5.60
C ASP A 681 40.00 -13.05 -4.71
N TYR A 682 39.57 -14.20 -4.19
CA TYR A 682 38.46 -14.39 -3.27
C TYR A 682 39.00 -14.93 -1.94
N THR A 683 38.67 -14.28 -0.82
CA THR A 683 38.59 -14.87 0.54
C THR A 683 37.57 -14.11 1.36
#